data_AF-A0A3R7VET9-F1
#
_entry.id   AF-A0A3R7VET9-F1
#
_cell.length_a   1.000
_cell.length_b   1.000
_cell.length_c   1.000
_cell.angle_alpha   90.00
_cell.angle_beta   90.00
_cell.angle_gamma   90.00
#
_symmetry.space_group_name_H-M   'P 1'
#
loop_
_entity.id
_entity.type
_entity.pdbx_description
1 polymer ?
#
loop_
_entity_poly.entity_id
_entity_poly.type
_entity_poly.pdbx_seq_one_letter_code
_entity_poly.pdbx_strand_id
1 'polypeptide(L)'
;MQLFSGSFALALSQLDSSVEEVILQTTAEYKDIVMGQQAQDNRFILTPDSCFFYPEGPKLTGSTASSIPGSEFNSNQTFATIDEIDSIGQKVLWPIMPRQTGSVSVNVFLETANAGIELIVRLGDLEQTVVTTVSDGTSAQPWNLTATIQEAGISEAAIQYLEIELRDLNGNQEAGEIHKVELSGEALENAYLLRARWRPYAVHGSLLSSTLNASGLGHSLYVVEMRPDFSADEVFSFYAPVTTKFGYYGVTYAPSDSSDRGENDFFVPDAANFSMWSYNANQSQPPVPERSHLLAVGNGEQIFDGYGHEGSGVKPRNGNPLEGRTIDNLVLALRMESHVADDQYRYRTYIGYYWDEALSEWKFYAAGRDYLDDAELASEGDGFAAPNSFVEVPGGVTSQRTAQIKRILDYRGWIKDETGNWHAIDLLHASSLNTANIRSKDWSTTEDGWLRMKMGGIVHRQWLDNSVQRQITPVTTLPDYMDASKLAVLETIPVTVVMDRAVRTFDGYLKVEFTLEGLDAPAEVKLFHGDEDGMTLLYEKGAFPDEWDSVTSLGSFDDGSYSVKLPATDLPTEGFCRILVEANTKGRHWSRETGHWVPARLSDVDPNAETGDSAGSVRLHNPAGASNIYSIVSGNEDTLFALDSSTGSLTLAADFPETPASSYRLAVKAELNKFSSWRNTAEVVVVPGLQLLVEEDFDAGTADQTIAGSNGGIGWGGSWTGHSSWVYAPVETSSSNDGGAGLEARIGDQGTSLSRPFQTAVTIGSGTDDLSDVLLSMVMDINEPIAIGHSVRLEIMNETTQIGYIGKKINGSLGFELGDSGWQNLSNSIGPTNATVGTWHFALHLKSGNGGTVEATLYGAEADDTTAPENRLSYPYAVTATLSEAVTLDGFRLHRHNNTTSGIDSIRLMENYATLLVDSDGDNYPDITDPDDDNDGIPDADEIAHGFNPNSNADAALDSDSDGFNNLHEVSFGSDPNDAASVPGQLSISPNEQPAHTLSFPGTSGRAYSLWRSTTLETDSWTIIDRSERSLPENEAILFLDRSPPMDKAFYRVSVGLE
;
A
#
# COMPACT_ATOMS: atom_id res chain seq x y z
N MET A 1 44.57 -53.99 -2.16
CA MET A 1 44.56 -55.46 -2.00
C MET A 1 44.67 -55.77 -0.51
N GLN A 2 43.54 -55.81 0.21
CA GLN A 2 43.20 -56.75 1.30
C GLN A 2 42.00 -56.20 2.09
N LEU A 3 40.87 -56.89 1.90
CA LEU A 3 39.89 -57.33 2.90
C LEU A 3 39.20 -56.25 3.76
N PHE A 4 38.00 -55.83 3.31
CA PHE A 4 36.75 -55.82 4.09
C PHE A 4 35.56 -55.79 3.11
N SER A 5 35.45 -56.84 2.29
CA SER A 5 34.36 -57.05 1.34
C SER A 5 33.56 -58.27 1.78
N GLY A 6 32.40 -58.06 2.40
CA GLY A 6 31.52 -59.17 2.78
C GLY A 6 30.25 -58.77 3.53
N SER A 7 30.31 -57.76 4.41
CA SER A 7 29.16 -57.32 5.22
C SER A 7 28.62 -55.93 4.84
N PHE A 8 29.45 -55.04 4.28
CA PHE A 8 29.01 -53.70 3.84
C PHE A 8 28.25 -53.68 2.51
N ALA A 9 28.47 -54.66 1.63
CA ALA A 9 27.82 -54.69 0.31
C ALA A 9 26.32 -55.08 0.36
N LEU A 10 25.88 -55.75 1.43
CA LEU A 10 24.48 -56.15 1.63
C LEU A 10 23.64 -55.07 2.33
N ALA A 11 24.27 -54.12 3.03
CA ALA A 11 23.54 -53.04 3.70
C ALA A 11 23.08 -51.91 2.75
N LEU A 12 23.74 -51.77 1.59
CA LEU A 12 23.34 -50.80 0.56
C LEU A 12 22.16 -51.28 -0.30
N SER A 13 21.92 -52.59 -0.45
CA SER A 13 20.96 -53.11 -1.44
C SER A 13 19.50 -52.68 -1.20
N GLN A 14 19.07 -52.55 0.06
CA GLN A 14 17.72 -52.08 0.37
C GLN A 14 17.60 -50.56 0.23
N LEU A 15 18.57 -49.78 0.71
CA LEU A 15 18.55 -48.31 0.60
C LEU A 15 18.58 -47.85 -0.86
N ASP A 16 19.18 -48.65 -1.73
CA ASP A 16 19.20 -48.45 -3.19
C ASP A 16 17.94 -48.99 -3.90
N SER A 17 17.05 -49.70 -3.20
CA SER A 17 15.81 -50.24 -3.81
C SER A 17 14.78 -49.14 -4.04
N SER A 18 14.06 -49.22 -5.17
CA SER A 18 13.05 -48.23 -5.53
C SER A 18 11.85 -48.26 -4.58
N VAL A 19 11.28 -47.08 -4.30
CA VAL A 19 9.97 -46.97 -3.66
C VAL A 19 8.89 -47.12 -4.73
N GLU A 20 7.92 -48.01 -4.51
CA GLU A 20 6.84 -48.32 -5.44
C GLU A 20 5.45 -48.05 -4.86
N GLU A 21 4.47 -47.84 -5.73
CA GLU A 21 3.06 -47.73 -5.34
C GLU A 21 2.45 -49.12 -5.15
N VAL A 22 1.98 -49.42 -3.95
CA VAL A 22 1.25 -50.65 -3.64
C VAL A 22 -0.23 -50.31 -3.49
N ILE A 23 -1.06 -50.85 -4.39
CA ILE A 23 -2.51 -50.60 -4.39
C ILE A 23 -3.19 -51.49 -3.35
N LEU A 24 -3.82 -50.89 -2.35
CA LEU A 24 -4.62 -51.59 -1.34
C LEU A 24 -6.03 -51.87 -1.86
N GLN A 25 -6.65 -50.87 -2.48
CA GLN A 25 -7.96 -51.01 -3.10
C GLN A 25 -8.14 -50.02 -4.26
N THR A 26 -9.12 -50.31 -5.12
CA THR A 26 -9.49 -49.45 -6.25
C THR A 26 -11.00 -49.30 -6.28
N THR A 27 -11.47 -48.06 -6.33
CA THR A 27 -12.86 -47.70 -6.57
C THR A 27 -13.02 -47.09 -7.97
N ALA A 28 -14.22 -46.63 -8.31
CA ALA A 28 -14.44 -45.90 -9.55
C ALA A 28 -13.81 -44.49 -9.53
N GLU A 29 -13.55 -43.92 -8.35
CA GLU A 29 -13.12 -42.52 -8.20
C GLU A 29 -11.66 -42.38 -7.72
N TYR A 30 -11.15 -43.36 -6.98
CA TYR A 30 -9.81 -43.31 -6.38
C TYR A 30 -9.20 -44.69 -6.16
N LYS A 31 -7.90 -44.71 -5.91
CA LYS A 31 -7.16 -45.85 -5.36
C LYS A 31 -6.64 -45.47 -3.99
N ASP A 32 -6.77 -46.38 -3.03
CA ASP A 32 -6.00 -46.25 -1.80
C ASP A 32 -4.69 -47.04 -1.98
N ILE A 33 -3.58 -46.37 -1.75
CA ILE A 33 -2.22 -46.84 -2.00
C ILE A 33 -1.34 -46.61 -0.78
N VAL A 34 -0.23 -47.34 -0.72
CA VAL A 34 0.92 -47.01 0.16
C VAL A 34 2.18 -46.94 -0.69
N MET A 35 3.16 -46.13 -0.27
CA MET A 35 4.48 -46.09 -0.92
C MET A 35 5.39 -47.11 -0.23
N GLY A 36 5.60 -48.26 -0.86
CA GLY A 36 6.36 -49.37 -0.28
C GLY A 36 7.78 -49.44 -0.81
N GLN A 37 8.74 -49.68 0.07
CA GLN A 37 10.11 -50.07 -0.27
C GLN A 37 10.31 -51.52 0.15
N GLN A 38 10.57 -52.41 -0.82
CA GLN A 38 10.55 -53.85 -0.59
C GLN A 38 11.77 -54.32 0.23
N ALA A 39 11.54 -55.29 1.12
CA ALA A 39 12.60 -55.95 1.87
C ALA A 39 13.62 -56.63 0.94
N GLN A 40 14.88 -56.68 1.36
CA GLN A 40 15.93 -57.44 0.68
C GLN A 40 16.39 -58.58 1.58
N ASP A 41 16.48 -59.80 1.05
CA ASP A 41 16.91 -60.98 1.80
C ASP A 41 16.17 -61.19 3.13
N ASN A 42 14.85 -60.95 3.14
CA ASN A 42 13.97 -61.04 4.31
C ASN A 42 14.46 -60.16 5.49
N ARG A 43 15.00 -58.99 5.15
CA ARG A 43 15.57 -58.03 6.11
C ARG A 43 15.16 -56.59 5.79
N PHE A 44 14.99 -55.80 6.84
CA PHE A 44 14.93 -54.35 6.78
C PHE A 44 16.07 -53.69 7.57
N ILE A 45 16.61 -52.61 7.02
CA ILE A 45 17.36 -51.56 7.69
C ILE A 45 16.42 -50.37 7.80
N LEU A 46 16.01 -50.05 9.02
CA LEU A 46 15.17 -48.92 9.36
C LEU A 46 16.09 -47.77 9.79
N THR A 47 16.02 -46.65 9.09
CA THR A 47 16.89 -45.49 9.29
C THR A 47 16.07 -44.29 9.77
N PRO A 48 16.74 -43.21 10.21
CA PRO A 48 16.12 -41.89 10.43
C PRO A 48 15.20 -41.43 9.28
N ASP A 49 15.50 -41.80 8.04
CA ASP A 49 14.81 -41.32 6.85
C ASP A 49 13.39 -41.84 6.66
N SER A 50 13.03 -42.92 7.34
CA SER A 50 11.73 -43.59 7.23
C SER A 50 10.93 -43.58 8.54
N CYS A 51 11.44 -42.89 9.57
CA CYS A 51 10.79 -42.83 10.87
C CYS A 51 9.78 -41.68 10.98
N PHE A 52 8.89 -41.83 11.95
CA PHE A 52 7.92 -40.84 12.42
C PHE A 52 7.95 -40.73 13.94
N PHE A 53 7.43 -39.63 14.49
CA PHE A 53 7.45 -39.34 15.91
C PHE A 53 6.04 -39.20 16.50
N TYR A 54 5.92 -39.56 17.78
CA TYR A 54 4.75 -39.25 18.60
C TYR A 54 5.12 -39.14 20.10
N PRO A 55 4.75 -38.06 20.81
CA PRO A 55 4.42 -36.76 20.27
C PRO A 55 5.61 -36.13 19.51
N GLU A 56 5.53 -34.86 19.14
CA GLU A 56 6.65 -34.09 18.59
C GLU A 56 7.78 -34.00 19.64
N GLY A 57 9.03 -33.94 19.18
CA GLY A 57 10.18 -33.80 20.10
C GLY A 57 11.47 -34.40 19.55
N PRO A 58 11.53 -35.73 19.31
CA PRO A 58 12.72 -36.36 18.76
C PRO A 58 13.17 -35.66 17.48
N LYS A 59 14.48 -35.66 17.24
CA LYS A 59 15.07 -34.83 16.19
C LYS A 59 16.05 -35.60 15.33
N LEU A 60 15.94 -35.40 14.03
CA LEU A 60 16.91 -35.93 13.09
C LEU A 60 18.14 -35.02 12.99
N THR A 61 19.33 -35.62 13.03
CA THR A 61 20.61 -34.91 12.94
C THR A 61 21.49 -35.49 11.82
N GLY A 62 22.61 -34.83 11.52
CA GLY A 62 23.55 -35.27 10.48
C GLY A 62 22.98 -35.19 9.05
N SER A 63 22.15 -34.19 8.77
CA SER A 63 21.52 -34.00 7.46
C SER A 63 22.52 -33.87 6.32
N THR A 64 22.34 -34.66 5.25
CA THR A 64 23.09 -34.56 4.00
C THR A 64 22.15 -34.55 2.80
N ALA A 65 22.44 -33.74 1.79
CA ALA A 65 21.73 -33.80 0.51
C ALA A 65 21.89 -35.19 -0.13
N SER A 66 20.81 -35.74 -0.67
CA SER A 66 20.79 -37.09 -1.20
C SER A 66 19.82 -37.23 -2.37
N SER A 67 20.08 -38.24 -3.20
CA SER A 67 19.21 -38.64 -4.31
C SER A 67 18.89 -40.14 -4.25
N ILE A 68 19.12 -40.79 -3.10
CA ILE A 68 18.75 -42.19 -2.92
C ILE A 68 17.22 -42.34 -2.92
N PRO A 69 16.67 -43.47 -3.38
CA PRO A 69 15.23 -43.70 -3.36
C PRO A 69 14.58 -43.45 -1.98
N GLY A 70 13.56 -42.61 -1.98
CA GLY A 70 12.79 -42.19 -0.82
C GLY A 70 13.34 -40.95 -0.10
N SER A 71 14.50 -40.42 -0.48
CA SER A 71 14.97 -39.11 0.04
C SER A 71 14.08 -37.95 -0.40
N GLU A 72 13.32 -38.11 -1.49
CA GLU A 72 12.29 -37.17 -1.93
C GLU A 72 11.18 -36.94 -0.89
N PHE A 73 10.93 -37.93 -0.03
CA PHE A 73 10.01 -37.80 1.10
C PHE A 73 10.57 -36.95 2.24
N ASN A 74 11.85 -36.57 2.17
CA ASN A 74 12.63 -35.79 3.13
C ASN A 74 13.21 -34.52 2.50
N SER A 75 12.55 -33.97 1.48
CA SER A 75 13.06 -32.79 0.74
C SER A 75 14.45 -33.03 0.13
N ASN A 76 14.71 -34.25 -0.35
CA ASN A 76 15.99 -34.71 -0.90
C ASN A 76 17.16 -34.67 0.09
N GLN A 77 16.87 -34.98 1.36
CA GLN A 77 17.86 -35.12 2.44
C GLN A 77 17.84 -36.52 3.03
N THR A 78 18.97 -36.93 3.60
CA THR A 78 19.10 -38.10 4.48
C THR A 78 19.70 -37.70 5.81
N PHE A 79 19.39 -38.44 6.87
CA PHE A 79 19.81 -38.15 8.24
C PHE A 79 20.58 -39.32 8.85
N ALA A 80 21.54 -39.00 9.72
CA ALA A 80 22.45 -39.98 10.30
C ALA A 80 21.88 -40.65 11.55
N THR A 81 21.29 -39.87 12.45
CA THR A 81 20.74 -40.35 13.72
C THR A 81 19.41 -39.70 14.08
N ILE A 82 18.66 -40.38 14.95
CA ILE A 82 17.51 -39.81 15.69
C ILE A 82 18.02 -39.54 17.11
N ASP A 83 17.92 -38.28 17.52
CA ASP A 83 18.45 -37.72 18.76
C ASP A 83 17.34 -36.99 19.54
N GLU A 84 17.70 -36.34 20.65
CA GLU A 84 16.79 -35.55 21.50
C GLU A 84 15.56 -36.38 21.95
N ILE A 85 15.78 -37.67 22.26
CA ILE A 85 14.78 -38.54 22.89
C ILE A 85 14.87 -38.35 24.41
N ASP A 86 14.22 -37.30 24.90
CA ASP A 86 14.45 -36.71 26.24
C ASP A 86 13.18 -36.55 27.07
N SER A 87 12.02 -36.93 26.54
CA SER A 87 10.73 -36.76 27.21
C SER A 87 9.98 -38.07 27.30
N ILE A 88 9.59 -38.46 28.53
CA ILE A 88 8.85 -39.71 28.79
C ILE A 88 7.58 -39.75 27.93
N GLY A 89 7.37 -40.88 27.25
CA GLY A 89 6.27 -41.10 26.32
C GLY A 89 6.58 -40.76 24.86
N GLN A 90 7.75 -40.17 24.55
CA GLN A 90 8.20 -40.01 23.17
C GLN A 90 8.43 -41.36 22.49
N LYS A 91 7.94 -41.47 21.26
CA LYS A 91 7.99 -42.66 20.42
C LYS A 91 8.71 -42.36 19.12
N VAL A 92 9.50 -43.34 18.66
CA VAL A 92 9.99 -43.42 17.28
C VAL A 92 9.35 -44.61 16.59
N LEU A 93 8.75 -44.35 15.43
CA LEU A 93 7.84 -45.26 14.74
C LEU A 93 8.33 -45.54 13.32
N TRP A 94 8.33 -46.81 12.91
CA TRP A 94 8.55 -47.21 11.51
C TRP A 94 7.39 -48.07 11.00
N PRO A 95 6.61 -47.59 10.01
CA PRO A 95 5.52 -48.35 9.43
C PRO A 95 6.06 -49.43 8.48
N ILE A 96 5.63 -50.67 8.71
CA ILE A 96 5.90 -51.81 7.83
C ILE A 96 4.59 -52.49 7.43
N MET A 97 4.59 -53.15 6.27
CA MET A 97 3.48 -53.97 5.81
C MET A 97 4.01 -55.37 5.46
N PRO A 98 3.93 -56.33 6.41
CA PRO A 98 4.30 -57.71 6.17
C PRO A 98 3.40 -58.35 5.10
N ARG A 99 3.98 -59.21 4.27
CA ARG A 99 3.23 -59.96 3.24
C ARG A 99 2.88 -61.38 3.65
N GLN A 100 3.48 -61.86 4.72
CA GLN A 100 3.13 -63.12 5.35
C GLN A 100 3.33 -63.05 6.87
N THR A 101 2.65 -63.94 7.58
CA THR A 101 2.85 -64.15 9.01
C THR A 101 4.18 -64.85 9.26
N GLY A 102 4.79 -64.65 10.42
CA GLY A 102 6.03 -65.34 10.78
C GLY A 102 6.79 -64.66 11.89
N SER A 103 7.97 -65.18 12.21
CA SER A 103 8.85 -64.58 13.21
C SER A 103 9.71 -63.45 12.62
N VAL A 104 10.03 -62.45 13.44
CA VAL A 104 10.94 -61.34 13.14
C VAL A 104 11.83 -61.07 14.35
N SER A 105 13.14 -60.99 14.14
CA SER A 105 14.11 -60.51 15.13
C SER A 105 14.33 -59.02 14.98
N VAL A 106 14.48 -58.30 16.10
CA VAL A 106 14.68 -56.84 16.16
C VAL A 106 16.04 -56.53 16.79
N ASN A 107 16.90 -55.78 16.10
CA ASN A 107 18.19 -55.34 16.63
C ASN A 107 18.32 -53.81 16.55
N VAL A 108 18.42 -53.13 17.69
CA VAL A 108 18.46 -51.66 17.76
C VAL A 108 19.90 -51.19 17.96
N PHE A 109 20.38 -50.30 17.07
CA PHE A 109 21.71 -49.70 17.13
C PHE A 109 21.58 -48.30 17.74
N LEU A 110 21.60 -48.27 19.07
CA LEU A 110 21.50 -47.05 19.88
C LEU A 110 22.86 -46.76 20.53
N GLU A 111 23.38 -45.57 20.27
CA GLU A 111 24.54 -44.98 20.92
C GLU A 111 24.09 -44.25 22.19
N THR A 112 24.75 -44.52 23.30
CA THR A 112 24.49 -43.80 24.55
C THR A 112 25.67 -43.95 25.50
N ALA A 113 26.07 -42.84 26.11
CA ALA A 113 27.02 -42.84 27.21
C ALA A 113 26.38 -43.30 28.53
N ASN A 114 25.05 -43.38 28.58
CA ASN A 114 24.26 -43.60 29.79
C ASN A 114 23.60 -44.98 29.77
N ALA A 115 23.90 -45.81 30.77
CA ALA A 115 23.20 -47.06 31.00
C ALA A 115 22.02 -46.86 31.97
N GLY A 116 21.03 -47.76 31.90
CA GLY A 116 19.93 -47.78 32.86
C GLY A 116 18.66 -47.04 32.41
N ILE A 117 18.60 -46.56 31.18
CA ILE A 117 17.42 -45.89 30.61
C ILE A 117 16.43 -46.96 30.17
N GLU A 118 15.17 -46.83 30.55
CA GLU A 118 14.11 -47.78 30.19
C GLU A 118 13.37 -47.33 28.93
N LEU A 119 13.31 -48.22 27.94
CA LEU A 119 12.56 -48.05 26.70
C LEU A 119 11.57 -49.22 26.55
N ILE A 120 10.47 -49.03 25.82
CA ILE A 120 9.58 -50.12 25.43
C ILE A 120 9.71 -50.31 23.91
N VAL A 121 9.96 -51.54 23.47
CA VAL A 121 9.96 -51.90 22.05
C VAL A 121 8.71 -52.70 21.73
N ARG A 122 7.97 -52.30 20.70
CA ARG A 122 6.76 -52.98 20.22
C ARG A 122 6.81 -53.31 18.74
N LEU A 123 6.35 -54.51 18.37
CA LEU A 123 6.13 -54.94 16.97
C LEU A 123 5.31 -56.25 16.96
N GLY A 124 4.17 -56.30 16.26
CA GLY A 124 3.33 -57.50 16.25
C GLY A 124 2.85 -57.87 17.66
N ASP A 125 3.18 -59.07 18.12
CA ASP A 125 2.91 -59.51 19.50
C ASP A 125 3.99 -59.13 20.52
N LEU A 126 5.11 -58.53 20.07
CA LEU A 126 6.17 -58.07 20.95
C LEU A 126 5.74 -56.78 21.63
N GLU A 127 5.80 -56.78 22.97
CA GLU A 127 5.88 -55.59 23.81
C GLU A 127 6.86 -55.91 24.95
N GLN A 128 8.03 -55.27 24.94
CA GLN A 128 9.07 -55.56 25.92
C GLN A 128 9.78 -54.29 26.40
N THR A 129 9.81 -54.10 27.72
CA THR A 129 10.68 -53.11 28.36
C THR A 129 12.14 -53.59 28.30
N VAL A 130 13.00 -52.72 27.79
CA VAL A 130 14.44 -52.93 27.67
C VAL A 130 15.20 -51.82 28.38
N VAL A 131 16.43 -52.11 28.78
CA VAL A 131 17.27 -51.16 29.51
C VAL A 131 18.56 -50.93 28.71
N THR A 132 18.92 -49.66 28.50
CA THR A 132 20.12 -49.31 27.75
C THR A 132 21.40 -49.75 28.46
N THR A 133 22.39 -50.14 27.66
CA THR A 133 23.78 -50.29 28.08
C THR A 133 24.65 -49.30 27.34
N VAL A 134 25.76 -48.87 27.94
CA VAL A 134 26.73 -47.96 27.29
C VAL A 134 27.17 -48.56 25.97
N SER A 135 27.03 -47.79 24.89
CA SER A 135 27.27 -48.22 23.51
C SER A 135 27.70 -47.04 22.65
N ASP A 136 28.55 -47.29 21.65
CA ASP A 136 28.96 -46.33 20.62
C ASP A 136 28.07 -46.43 19.36
N GLY A 137 26.95 -47.15 19.43
CA GLY A 137 26.01 -47.34 18.32
C GLY A 137 26.51 -48.26 17.19
N THR A 138 27.76 -48.72 17.21
CA THR A 138 28.32 -49.57 16.14
C THR A 138 27.83 -51.01 16.21
N SER A 139 27.39 -51.44 17.40
CA SER A 139 26.80 -52.75 17.68
C SER A 139 25.39 -52.58 18.23
N ALA A 140 24.52 -53.56 17.96
CA ALA A 140 23.18 -53.56 18.53
C ALA A 140 23.21 -53.65 20.06
N GLN A 141 22.27 -52.98 20.71
CA GLN A 141 22.03 -53.15 22.14
C GLN A 141 21.77 -54.64 22.45
N PRO A 142 22.22 -55.16 23.60
CA PRO A 142 22.20 -56.60 23.90
C PRO A 142 20.81 -57.09 24.34
N TRP A 143 19.77 -56.68 23.62
CA TRP A 143 18.38 -57.05 23.87
C TRP A 143 17.99 -58.25 23.01
N ASN A 144 17.33 -59.24 23.60
CA ASN A 144 16.83 -60.40 22.87
C ASN A 144 15.38 -60.16 22.48
N LEU A 145 15.16 -59.54 21.32
CA LEU A 145 13.84 -59.13 20.85
C LEU A 145 13.40 -59.98 19.66
N THR A 146 12.26 -60.66 19.81
CA THR A 146 11.64 -61.45 18.75
C THR A 146 10.13 -61.25 18.79
N ALA A 147 9.55 -60.96 17.64
CA ALA A 147 8.12 -60.77 17.43
C ALA A 147 7.56 -61.86 16.50
N THR A 148 6.27 -62.14 16.63
CA THR A 148 5.47 -62.90 15.68
C THR A 148 4.45 -61.96 15.02
N ILE A 149 4.52 -61.88 13.69
CA ILE A 149 3.55 -61.16 12.88
C ILE A 149 2.37 -62.09 12.61
N GLN A 150 1.17 -61.68 13.04
CA GLN A 150 -0.08 -62.44 12.87
C GLN A 150 -0.98 -61.88 11.77
N GLU A 151 -0.88 -60.59 11.47
CA GLU A 151 -1.62 -59.92 10.39
C GLU A 151 -0.66 -59.50 9.28
N ALA A 152 -0.99 -59.88 8.05
CA ALA A 152 -0.16 -59.66 6.88
C ALA A 152 -1.02 -59.64 5.60
N GLY A 153 -0.50 -59.03 4.53
CA GLY A 153 -1.18 -58.96 3.24
C GLY A 153 -1.02 -57.61 2.55
N ILE A 154 -1.90 -57.34 1.58
CA ILE A 154 -2.05 -56.01 0.96
C ILE A 154 -3.36 -55.42 1.46
N SER A 155 -3.34 -54.82 2.65
CA SER A 155 -4.51 -54.17 3.25
C SER A 155 -4.05 -53.17 4.31
N GLU A 156 -4.90 -52.19 4.64
CA GLU A 156 -4.61 -51.24 5.74
C GLU A 156 -4.45 -51.96 7.08
N ALA A 157 -5.22 -53.04 7.32
CA ALA A 157 -5.11 -53.87 8.53
C ALA A 157 -3.74 -54.58 8.68
N ALA A 158 -3.03 -54.84 7.57
CA ALA A 158 -1.71 -55.47 7.62
C ALA A 158 -0.59 -54.49 8.00
N ILE A 159 -0.86 -53.18 8.09
CA ILE A 159 0.15 -52.17 8.43
C ILE A 159 0.43 -52.25 9.93
N GLN A 160 1.71 -52.39 10.27
CA GLN A 160 2.20 -52.43 11.64
C GLN A 160 3.29 -51.39 11.85
N TYR A 161 3.53 -51.02 13.10
CA TYR A 161 4.61 -50.11 13.46
C TYR A 161 5.62 -50.85 14.34
N LEU A 162 6.90 -50.77 13.97
CA LEU A 162 7.94 -50.90 14.99
C LEU A 162 7.93 -49.61 15.80
N GLU A 163 7.73 -49.72 17.10
CA GLU A 163 7.72 -48.60 18.04
C GLU A 163 8.85 -48.75 19.06
N ILE A 164 9.54 -47.65 19.34
CA ILE A 164 10.46 -47.51 20.47
C ILE A 164 9.98 -46.30 21.30
N GLU A 165 9.47 -46.55 22.51
CA GLU A 165 8.94 -45.54 23.43
C GLU A 165 9.91 -45.31 24.61
N LEU A 166 10.21 -44.06 24.93
CA LEU A 166 10.95 -43.69 26.14
C LEU A 166 10.07 -43.81 27.38
N ARG A 167 10.47 -44.65 28.34
CA ARG A 167 9.69 -44.90 29.55
C ARG A 167 10.25 -44.27 30.82
N ASP A 168 11.57 -44.33 31.00
CA ASP A 168 12.25 -43.71 32.14
C ASP A 168 13.68 -43.34 31.78
N LEU A 169 14.05 -42.07 31.99
CA LEU A 169 15.41 -41.57 31.82
C LEU A 169 16.35 -42.00 32.95
N ASN A 170 15.82 -42.46 34.08
CA ASN A 170 16.58 -42.88 35.25
C ASN A 170 17.58 -41.81 35.72
N GLY A 171 17.15 -40.54 35.69
CA GLY A 171 17.96 -39.37 36.08
C GLY A 171 18.94 -38.85 35.03
N ASN A 172 18.97 -39.42 33.83
CA ASN A 172 19.74 -38.90 32.69
C ASN A 172 18.98 -37.78 31.96
N GLN A 173 19.66 -37.08 31.06
CA GLN A 173 19.05 -36.01 30.26
C GLN A 173 18.31 -36.52 29.03
N GLU A 174 18.79 -37.58 28.39
CA GLU A 174 18.22 -38.17 27.15
C GLU A 174 18.55 -39.65 27.04
N ALA A 175 17.85 -40.37 26.16
CA ALA A 175 18.06 -41.80 25.88
C ALA A 175 19.37 -42.11 25.14
N GLY A 176 19.81 -41.19 24.28
CA GLY A 176 20.91 -41.33 23.34
C GLY A 176 20.43 -41.34 21.88
N GLU A 177 21.34 -41.66 20.96
CA GLU A 177 21.14 -41.54 19.52
C GLU A 177 20.82 -42.89 18.86
N ILE A 178 19.69 -43.00 18.17
CA ILE A 178 19.37 -44.17 17.35
C ILE A 178 19.95 -43.97 15.96
N HIS A 179 20.91 -44.81 15.58
CA HIS A 179 21.51 -44.83 14.25
C HIS A 179 20.65 -45.61 13.24
N LYS A 180 20.14 -46.77 13.66
CA LYS A 180 19.27 -47.65 12.86
C LYS A 180 18.62 -48.75 13.68
N VAL A 181 17.63 -49.42 13.09
CA VAL A 181 17.11 -50.71 13.56
C VAL A 181 17.20 -51.73 12.43
N GLU A 182 17.61 -52.95 12.75
CA GLU A 182 17.65 -54.06 11.81
C GLU A 182 16.56 -55.08 12.15
N LEU A 183 15.68 -55.35 11.20
CA LEU A 183 14.67 -56.39 11.28
C LEU A 183 15.05 -57.54 10.36
N SER A 184 14.95 -58.79 10.82
CA SER A 184 15.17 -59.97 9.97
C SER A 184 14.29 -61.15 10.38
N GLY A 185 13.70 -61.85 9.42
CA GLY A 185 12.92 -63.05 9.71
C GLY A 185 11.93 -63.41 8.61
N GLU A 186 11.25 -64.55 8.78
CA GLU A 186 10.34 -65.11 7.78
C GLU A 186 9.20 -64.15 7.40
N ALA A 187 8.67 -63.36 8.34
CA ALA A 187 7.57 -62.44 8.05
C ALA A 187 7.96 -61.28 7.10
N LEU A 188 9.27 -61.04 6.91
CA LEU A 188 9.77 -59.97 6.05
C LEU A 188 9.93 -60.39 4.58
N GLU A 189 9.63 -61.64 4.23
CA GLU A 189 9.63 -62.06 2.84
C GLU A 189 8.61 -61.25 2.03
N ASN A 190 9.10 -60.52 1.03
CA ASN A 190 8.32 -59.57 0.21
C ASN A 190 7.61 -58.45 1.00
N ALA A 191 7.93 -58.25 2.28
CA ALA A 191 7.35 -57.16 3.07
C ALA A 191 7.75 -55.79 2.51
N TYR A 192 6.99 -54.76 2.89
CA TYR A 192 7.29 -53.37 2.56
C TYR A 192 7.60 -52.54 3.81
N LEU A 193 8.69 -51.77 3.75
CA LEU A 193 8.89 -50.60 4.58
C LEU A 193 8.08 -49.46 3.95
N LEU A 194 7.13 -48.90 4.69
CA LEU A 194 6.28 -47.85 4.13
C LEU A 194 6.96 -46.49 4.25
N ARG A 195 6.89 -45.70 3.18
CA ARG A 195 7.41 -44.34 3.10
C ARG A 195 6.25 -43.37 2.99
N ALA A 196 6.38 -42.22 3.62
CA ALA A 196 5.51 -41.07 3.39
C ALA A 196 6.33 -39.81 3.57
N ARG A 197 5.88 -38.70 2.98
CA ARG A 197 6.53 -37.39 3.17
C ARG A 197 6.53 -37.07 4.66
N TRP A 198 7.65 -36.60 5.21
CA TRP A 198 7.82 -36.27 6.63
C TRP A 198 6.65 -35.43 7.20
N ARG A 199 6.23 -34.44 6.41
CA ARG A 199 5.03 -33.64 6.62
C ARG A 199 4.03 -33.92 5.52
N PRO A 200 2.76 -34.20 5.83
CA PRO A 200 1.75 -34.39 4.81
C PRO A 200 1.52 -33.10 4.00
N TYR A 201 1.07 -33.22 2.76
CA TYR A 201 0.73 -32.04 1.94
C TYR A 201 -0.60 -31.45 2.42
N ALA A 202 -0.66 -30.13 2.55
CA ALA A 202 -1.88 -29.43 2.96
C ALA A 202 -3.05 -29.71 2.00
N VAL A 203 -4.21 -30.11 2.54
CA VAL A 203 -5.45 -30.26 1.78
C VAL A 203 -6.16 -28.92 1.69
N HIS A 204 -6.72 -28.59 0.52
CA HIS A 204 -7.39 -27.31 0.26
C HIS A 204 -8.75 -27.58 -0.36
N GLY A 205 -9.73 -26.70 -0.15
CA GLY A 205 -11.05 -26.86 -0.75
C GLY A 205 -11.93 -25.63 -0.59
N SER A 206 -12.60 -25.26 -1.68
CA SER A 206 -13.58 -24.18 -1.71
C SER A 206 -14.91 -24.66 -1.13
N LEU A 207 -15.47 -23.85 -0.24
CA LEU A 207 -16.73 -24.06 0.45
C LEU A 207 -17.79 -23.21 -0.24
N LEU A 208 -18.70 -23.86 -0.97
CA LEU A 208 -19.63 -23.22 -1.90
C LEU A 208 -21.09 -23.52 -1.52
N SER A 209 -22.00 -22.69 -2.01
CA SER A 209 -23.43 -22.98 -2.00
C SER A 209 -23.93 -23.25 -3.41
N SER A 210 -24.50 -24.44 -3.63
CA SER A 210 -25.12 -24.83 -4.89
C SER A 210 -26.29 -23.91 -5.26
N THR A 211 -27.03 -23.40 -4.28
CA THR A 211 -28.16 -22.50 -4.48
C THR A 211 -27.73 -21.08 -4.88
N LEU A 212 -26.68 -20.55 -4.23
CA LEU A 212 -26.12 -19.25 -4.59
C LEU A 212 -25.47 -19.32 -5.98
N ASN A 213 -24.67 -20.35 -6.25
CA ASN A 213 -24.05 -20.56 -7.56
C ASN A 213 -25.08 -20.62 -8.69
N ALA A 214 -26.26 -21.21 -8.45
CA ALA A 214 -27.33 -21.26 -9.44
C ALA A 214 -28.03 -19.90 -9.67
N SER A 215 -27.98 -18.99 -8.69
CA SER A 215 -28.56 -17.64 -8.80
C SER A 215 -27.69 -16.67 -9.60
N GLY A 216 -26.36 -16.87 -9.57
CA GLY A 216 -25.38 -15.96 -10.18
C GLY A 216 -25.16 -14.66 -9.43
N LEU A 217 -25.69 -14.52 -8.21
CA LEU A 217 -25.46 -13.36 -7.33
C LEU A 217 -24.09 -13.45 -6.64
N GLY A 218 -23.51 -12.30 -6.31
CA GLY A 218 -22.35 -12.20 -5.42
C GLY A 218 -22.73 -12.33 -3.94
N HIS A 219 -21.74 -12.20 -3.07
CA HIS A 219 -21.91 -12.28 -1.61
C HIS A 219 -20.96 -11.31 -0.90
N SER A 220 -21.37 -10.87 0.30
CA SER A 220 -20.62 -9.91 1.13
C SER A 220 -20.35 -10.40 2.55
N LEU A 221 -20.90 -11.55 2.93
CA LEU A 221 -20.73 -12.10 4.28
C LEU A 221 -20.86 -13.62 4.23
N TYR A 222 -20.02 -14.31 4.99
CA TYR A 222 -20.21 -15.73 5.26
C TYR A 222 -19.98 -16.05 6.73
N VAL A 223 -20.59 -17.15 7.17
CA VAL A 223 -20.42 -17.80 8.46
C VAL A 223 -19.92 -19.22 8.19
N VAL A 224 -18.79 -19.60 8.77
CA VAL A 224 -18.22 -20.95 8.66
C VAL A 224 -18.04 -21.52 10.06
N GLU A 225 -18.59 -22.71 10.26
CA GLU A 225 -18.34 -23.51 11.45
C GLU A 225 -17.42 -24.69 11.11
N MET A 226 -16.46 -24.90 11.99
CA MET A 226 -15.38 -25.87 11.85
C MET A 226 -15.30 -26.77 13.08
N ARG A 227 -15.32 -28.08 12.86
CA ARG A 227 -15.28 -29.11 13.91
C ARG A 227 -14.10 -30.06 13.67
N PRO A 228 -13.07 -30.06 14.53
CA PRO A 228 -11.97 -31.02 14.38
C PRO A 228 -12.44 -32.44 14.70
N ASP A 229 -11.81 -33.44 14.11
CA ASP A 229 -12.00 -34.84 14.49
C ASP A 229 -10.70 -35.31 15.19
N PHE A 230 -10.82 -35.44 16.51
CA PHE A 230 -9.76 -35.90 17.42
C PHE A 230 -10.10 -37.24 18.09
N SER A 231 -11.03 -37.99 17.48
CA SER A 231 -11.51 -39.28 17.98
C SER A 231 -10.48 -40.41 17.95
N ALA A 232 -9.33 -40.21 17.29
CA ALA A 232 -8.24 -41.17 17.26
C ALA A 232 -7.41 -41.15 18.56
N ASP A 233 -6.84 -42.29 18.95
CA ASP A 233 -5.99 -42.41 20.14
C ASP A 233 -4.76 -41.48 20.08
N GLU A 234 -4.14 -41.38 18.90
CA GLU A 234 -3.02 -40.48 18.63
C GLU A 234 -3.47 -39.33 17.72
N VAL A 235 -3.43 -38.11 18.26
CA VAL A 235 -3.80 -36.87 17.56
C VAL A 235 -2.76 -35.78 17.81
N PHE A 236 -2.78 -34.77 16.95
CA PHE A 236 -1.80 -33.69 16.93
C PHE A 236 -2.48 -32.41 16.49
N SER A 237 -1.85 -31.28 16.81
CA SER A 237 -2.30 -30.00 16.33
C SER A 237 -2.21 -29.88 14.80
N PHE A 238 -3.01 -28.98 14.26
CA PHE A 238 -2.97 -28.57 12.86
C PHE A 238 -3.52 -27.17 12.68
N TYR A 239 -3.02 -26.44 11.70
CA TYR A 239 -3.50 -25.11 11.34
C TYR A 239 -4.53 -25.22 10.21
N ALA A 240 -5.69 -24.58 10.39
CA ALA A 240 -6.76 -24.63 9.40
C ALA A 240 -7.62 -23.35 9.41
N PRO A 241 -7.16 -22.29 8.71
CA PRO A 241 -7.92 -21.06 8.57
C PRO A 241 -8.89 -21.11 7.39
N VAL A 242 -9.91 -20.26 7.44
CA VAL A 242 -10.62 -19.84 6.23
C VAL A 242 -9.70 -18.89 5.47
N THR A 243 -9.49 -19.17 4.19
CA THR A 243 -8.67 -18.37 3.29
C THR A 243 -9.52 -17.37 2.51
N THR A 244 -8.92 -16.21 2.29
CA THR A 244 -9.48 -15.06 1.59
C THR A 244 -8.45 -14.51 0.62
N LYS A 245 -8.83 -13.52 -0.21
CA LYS A 245 -7.84 -12.83 -1.04
C LYS A 245 -6.83 -12.04 -0.20
N PHE A 246 -7.27 -11.42 0.90
CA PHE A 246 -6.34 -10.72 1.80
C PHE A 246 -5.39 -11.66 2.55
N GLY A 247 -5.75 -12.94 2.73
CA GLY A 247 -4.92 -13.90 3.45
C GLY A 247 -5.74 -14.92 4.22
N TYR A 248 -5.63 -14.90 5.56
CA TYR A 248 -6.13 -15.99 6.42
C TYR A 248 -6.90 -15.47 7.63
N TYR A 249 -8.04 -16.12 7.93
CA TYR A 249 -8.77 -15.96 9.18
C TYR A 249 -9.07 -17.32 9.84
N GLY A 250 -8.44 -17.61 10.98
CA GLY A 250 -8.70 -18.85 11.74
C GLY A 250 -7.61 -19.20 12.75
N VAL A 251 -7.57 -20.45 13.23
CA VAL A 251 -6.73 -20.86 14.38
C VAL A 251 -5.90 -22.11 14.08
N THR A 252 -4.92 -22.39 14.93
CA THR A 252 -4.39 -23.74 15.11
C THR A 252 -5.31 -24.50 16.06
N TYR A 253 -5.73 -25.70 15.67
CA TYR A 253 -6.52 -26.61 16.49
C TYR A 253 -5.56 -27.51 17.25
N ALA A 254 -5.42 -27.35 18.56
CA ALA A 254 -4.65 -28.25 19.41
C ALA A 254 -5.60 -29.17 20.20
N PRO A 255 -5.32 -30.48 20.28
CA PRO A 255 -6.19 -31.38 21.02
C PRO A 255 -6.13 -31.05 22.52
N SER A 256 -7.28 -31.11 23.21
CA SER A 256 -7.33 -30.96 24.67
C SER A 256 -6.61 -32.12 25.39
N ASP A 257 -6.32 -31.94 26.68
CA ASP A 257 -5.72 -32.99 27.51
C ASP A 257 -6.62 -34.25 27.51
N SER A 258 -5.99 -35.43 27.50
CA SER A 258 -6.69 -36.71 27.30
C SER A 258 -7.71 -37.05 28.38
N SER A 259 -7.66 -36.43 29.56
CA SER A 259 -8.66 -36.62 30.62
C SER A 259 -9.99 -35.92 30.34
N ASP A 260 -9.99 -34.92 29.46
CA ASP A 260 -11.14 -34.05 29.16
C ASP A 260 -11.77 -34.34 27.78
N ARG A 261 -11.15 -35.23 26.98
CA ARG A 261 -11.69 -35.77 25.73
C ARG A 261 -12.82 -36.78 26.01
N GLY A 262 -13.97 -36.26 26.45
CA GLY A 262 -15.21 -37.03 26.66
C GLY A 262 -15.80 -37.55 25.34
N GLU A 263 -17.13 -37.68 25.24
CA GLU A 263 -17.81 -38.04 23.97
C GLU A 263 -17.66 -36.97 22.87
N ASN A 264 -17.12 -35.79 23.19
CA ASN A 264 -16.94 -34.66 22.28
C ASN A 264 -15.44 -34.35 22.08
N ASP A 265 -15.03 -34.10 20.84
CA ASP A 265 -13.65 -33.84 20.41
C ASP A 265 -13.20 -32.39 20.71
N PHE A 266 -13.26 -32.01 21.99
CA PHE A 266 -12.89 -30.66 22.41
C PHE A 266 -11.43 -30.31 22.07
N PHE A 267 -11.21 -29.06 21.67
CA PHE A 267 -9.90 -28.55 21.31
C PHE A 267 -9.58 -27.21 21.99
N VAL A 268 -8.29 -26.90 22.05
CA VAL A 268 -7.76 -25.63 22.52
C VAL A 268 -7.25 -24.87 21.30
N PRO A 269 -7.88 -23.75 20.90
CA PRO A 269 -7.35 -22.91 19.84
C PRO A 269 -6.08 -22.21 20.31
N ASP A 270 -5.08 -22.17 19.44
CA ASP A 270 -3.97 -21.22 19.56
C ASP A 270 -4.40 -19.81 19.10
N ALA A 271 -3.46 -18.85 19.05
CA ALA A 271 -3.64 -17.50 18.53
C ALA A 271 -4.49 -17.46 17.25
N ALA A 272 -5.68 -16.83 17.34
CA ALA A 272 -6.49 -16.55 16.16
C ALA A 272 -5.72 -15.64 15.21
N ASN A 273 -5.54 -16.12 13.99
CA ASN A 273 -4.83 -15.43 12.95
C ASN A 273 -5.83 -14.64 12.10
N PHE A 274 -5.58 -13.34 11.90
CA PHE A 274 -6.23 -12.48 10.91
C PHE A 274 -5.09 -11.80 10.15
N SER A 275 -4.49 -12.53 9.22
CA SER A 275 -3.27 -12.10 8.50
C SER A 275 -3.64 -11.52 7.14
N MET A 276 -3.31 -10.25 6.94
CA MET A 276 -3.48 -9.56 5.67
C MET A 276 -2.13 -9.35 4.99
N TRP A 277 -1.98 -9.89 3.79
CA TRP A 277 -0.76 -9.74 2.98
C TRP A 277 -0.72 -8.36 2.35
N SER A 278 0.45 -7.74 2.36
CA SER A 278 0.74 -6.52 1.59
C SER A 278 1.56 -6.86 0.33
N TYR A 279 2.60 -7.69 0.43
CA TYR A 279 3.44 -8.10 -0.70
C TYR A 279 4.26 -9.37 -0.39
N ASN A 280 4.68 -10.09 -1.42
CA ASN A 280 5.46 -11.33 -1.28
C ASN A 280 6.95 -11.07 -0.95
N ALA A 281 7.65 -12.04 -0.39
CA ALA A 281 9.07 -11.92 0.00
C ALA A 281 10.04 -11.50 -1.12
N ASN A 282 9.67 -11.73 -2.39
CA ASN A 282 10.50 -11.43 -3.56
C ASN A 282 10.05 -10.16 -4.31
N GLN A 283 9.07 -9.41 -3.79
CA GLN A 283 8.59 -8.17 -4.37
C GLN A 283 9.20 -6.96 -3.65
N SER A 284 9.39 -5.86 -4.38
CA SER A 284 9.69 -4.57 -3.77
C SER A 284 8.51 -4.13 -2.90
N GLN A 285 8.82 -3.47 -1.79
CA GLN A 285 7.79 -2.88 -0.94
C GLN A 285 7.01 -1.81 -1.74
N PRO A 286 5.67 -1.91 -1.82
CA PRO A 286 4.85 -0.92 -2.51
C PRO A 286 4.71 0.36 -1.65
N PRO A 287 4.25 1.48 -2.24
CA PRO A 287 3.93 2.71 -1.51
C PRO A 287 3.00 2.45 -0.32
N VAL A 288 3.09 3.30 0.71
CA VAL A 288 2.31 3.15 1.96
C VAL A 288 0.80 2.95 1.71
N PRO A 289 0.13 3.72 0.85
CA PRO A 289 -1.30 3.53 0.58
C PRO A 289 -1.64 2.19 -0.10
N GLU A 290 -0.69 1.55 -0.78
CA GLU A 290 -0.91 0.26 -1.46
C GLU A 290 -0.70 -0.94 -0.52
N ARG A 291 -0.28 -0.70 0.72
CA ARG A 291 -0.06 -1.76 1.71
C ARG A 291 -1.35 -2.06 2.48
N SER A 292 -1.62 -3.34 2.68
CA SER A 292 -2.69 -3.78 3.60
C SER A 292 -2.47 -3.25 5.02
N HIS A 293 -3.55 -2.81 5.66
CA HIS A 293 -3.51 -2.15 6.96
C HIS A 293 -4.73 -2.50 7.82
N LEU A 294 -4.63 -2.35 9.15
CA LEU A 294 -5.70 -2.72 10.09
C LEU A 294 -6.48 -1.48 10.53
N LEU A 295 -7.80 -1.52 10.40
CA LEU A 295 -8.67 -0.46 10.89
C LEU A 295 -9.00 -0.61 12.37
N ALA A 296 -9.14 -1.85 12.86
CA ALA A 296 -9.56 -2.06 14.23
C ALA A 296 -9.18 -3.45 14.76
N VAL A 297 -9.03 -3.54 16.08
CA VAL A 297 -8.83 -4.78 16.84
C VAL A 297 -9.82 -4.84 18.00
N GLY A 298 -10.42 -6.00 18.27
CA GLY A 298 -11.60 -6.13 19.12
C GLY A 298 -11.35 -6.26 20.62
N ASN A 299 -10.12 -6.58 21.05
CA ASN A 299 -9.72 -6.63 22.45
C ASN A 299 -8.75 -5.47 22.77
N GLY A 300 -8.90 -4.83 23.93
CA GLY A 300 -7.99 -3.76 24.39
C GLY A 300 -6.54 -4.21 24.60
N GLU A 301 -6.29 -5.52 24.76
CA GLU A 301 -4.93 -6.09 24.83
C GLU A 301 -4.33 -6.40 23.45
N GLN A 302 -5.14 -6.40 22.38
CA GLN A 302 -4.66 -6.65 21.03
C GLN A 302 -3.91 -5.43 20.50
N ILE A 303 -2.78 -5.70 19.86
CA ILE A 303 -1.92 -4.69 19.25
C ILE A 303 -2.00 -4.71 17.72
N PHE A 304 -1.73 -3.56 17.08
CA PHE A 304 -1.50 -3.47 15.64
C PHE A 304 -0.05 -3.88 15.36
N ASP A 305 0.16 -4.86 14.47
CA ASP A 305 1.50 -5.41 14.20
C ASP A 305 1.56 -6.06 12.80
N GLY A 306 2.73 -6.57 12.42
CA GLY A 306 3.00 -7.22 11.14
C GLY A 306 3.69 -8.58 11.19
N TYR A 307 4.06 -9.05 10.00
CA TYR A 307 4.89 -10.24 9.76
C TYR A 307 5.75 -10.05 8.49
N GLY A 308 6.82 -10.84 8.34
CA GLY A 308 7.80 -10.67 7.25
C GLY A 308 8.52 -11.93 6.73
N HIS A 309 8.15 -13.14 7.17
CA HIS A 309 8.96 -14.35 6.87
C HIS A 309 8.77 -14.93 5.47
N GLU A 310 7.55 -14.86 4.91
CA GLU A 310 7.19 -15.38 3.59
C GLU A 310 6.68 -14.26 2.64
N GLY A 311 6.91 -13.02 3.08
CA GLY A 311 6.39 -11.76 2.57
C GLY A 311 5.84 -10.95 3.74
N SER A 312 5.41 -9.74 3.46
CA SER A 312 5.06 -8.74 4.46
C SER A 312 3.56 -8.51 4.51
N GLY A 313 3.05 -8.22 5.71
CA GLY A 313 1.64 -7.96 5.93
C GLY A 313 1.36 -7.48 7.35
N VAL A 314 0.08 -7.30 7.66
CA VAL A 314 -0.43 -6.85 8.95
C VAL A 314 -1.29 -7.92 9.62
N LYS A 315 -1.28 -7.96 10.95
CA LYS A 315 -2.19 -8.79 11.74
C LYS A 315 -2.31 -8.33 13.20
N PRO A 316 -3.46 -8.57 13.84
CA PRO A 316 -3.59 -8.40 15.29
C PRO A 316 -2.63 -9.34 16.03
N ARG A 317 -2.06 -8.87 17.14
CA ARG A 317 -1.23 -9.68 18.05
C ARG A 317 -1.62 -9.47 19.50
N ASN A 318 -1.24 -10.41 20.37
CA ASN A 318 -1.59 -10.45 21.79
C ASN A 318 -3.12 -10.51 22.02
N GLY A 319 -3.55 -10.71 23.27
CA GLY A 319 -4.97 -10.62 23.65
C GLY A 319 -5.91 -11.54 22.87
N ASN A 320 -5.47 -12.74 22.46
CA ASN A 320 -6.31 -13.68 21.71
C ASN A 320 -7.50 -14.08 22.59
N PRO A 321 -8.75 -13.71 22.22
CA PRO A 321 -9.90 -13.97 23.05
C PRO A 321 -10.22 -15.46 23.19
N LEU A 322 -9.73 -16.30 22.28
CA LEU A 322 -9.93 -17.75 22.28
C LEU A 322 -8.87 -18.50 23.10
N GLU A 323 -7.76 -17.87 23.47
CA GLU A 323 -6.64 -18.51 24.13
C GLU A 323 -7.04 -19.14 25.46
N GLY A 324 -6.57 -20.37 25.71
CA GLY A 324 -6.86 -21.12 26.94
C GLY A 324 -8.30 -21.60 27.09
N ARG A 325 -9.17 -21.40 26.08
CA ARG A 325 -10.53 -21.95 26.09
C ARG A 325 -10.53 -23.38 25.54
N THR A 326 -11.52 -24.15 25.98
CA THR A 326 -11.85 -25.46 25.43
C THR A 326 -13.13 -25.33 24.63
N ILE A 327 -13.08 -25.59 23.33
CA ILE A 327 -14.15 -25.32 22.37
C ILE A 327 -14.53 -26.63 21.67
N ASP A 328 -15.82 -26.82 21.38
CA ASP A 328 -16.32 -27.93 20.55
C ASP A 328 -16.16 -27.58 19.06
N ASN A 329 -16.85 -26.53 18.61
CA ASN A 329 -16.80 -26.04 17.23
C ASN A 329 -16.37 -24.57 17.17
N LEU A 330 -15.46 -24.24 16.26
CA LEU A 330 -15.12 -22.84 15.96
C LEU A 330 -16.14 -22.29 14.97
N VAL A 331 -16.80 -21.18 15.30
CA VAL A 331 -17.67 -20.47 14.36
C VAL A 331 -17.10 -19.08 14.10
N LEU A 332 -16.75 -18.82 12.83
CA LEU A 332 -16.23 -17.54 12.37
C LEU A 332 -17.21 -16.91 11.38
N ALA A 333 -17.30 -15.59 11.40
CA ALA A 333 -17.94 -14.83 10.34
C ALA A 333 -16.96 -13.83 9.74
N LEU A 334 -17.06 -13.62 8.43
CA LEU A 334 -16.29 -12.61 7.72
C LEU A 334 -17.22 -11.79 6.84
N ARG A 335 -17.33 -10.51 7.15
CA ARG A 335 -17.97 -9.50 6.30
C ARG A 335 -16.93 -8.85 5.40
N MET A 336 -17.34 -8.56 4.19
CA MET A 336 -16.53 -8.01 3.12
C MET A 336 -17.26 -6.82 2.49
N GLU A 337 -16.58 -5.68 2.38
CA GLU A 337 -17.10 -4.46 1.76
C GLU A 337 -16.25 -4.11 0.54
N SER A 338 -16.89 -3.89 -0.61
CA SER A 338 -16.21 -3.50 -1.84
C SER A 338 -15.73 -2.05 -1.75
N HIS A 339 -14.89 -1.65 -2.69
CA HIS A 339 -14.41 -0.28 -2.81
C HIS A 339 -15.58 0.68 -3.08
N VAL A 340 -15.47 1.91 -2.57
CA VAL A 340 -16.39 3.00 -2.86
C VAL A 340 -15.70 3.99 -3.80
N ALA A 341 -16.41 4.48 -4.81
CA ALA A 341 -15.82 5.36 -5.84
C ALA A 341 -15.25 6.68 -5.29
N ASP A 342 -15.72 7.11 -4.12
CA ASP A 342 -15.31 8.35 -3.45
C ASP A 342 -14.16 8.14 -2.45
N ASP A 343 -13.69 6.91 -2.22
CA ASP A 343 -12.53 6.67 -1.36
C ASP A 343 -11.25 7.20 -2.04
N GLN A 344 -10.38 7.86 -1.26
CA GLN A 344 -9.10 8.40 -1.74
C GLN A 344 -8.23 7.32 -2.42
N TYR A 345 -8.33 6.09 -1.92
CA TYR A 345 -7.66 4.91 -2.46
C TYR A 345 -8.65 3.75 -2.58
N ARG A 346 -8.47 2.89 -3.59
CA ARG A 346 -9.36 1.75 -3.84
C ARG A 346 -9.06 0.62 -2.88
N TYR A 347 -9.88 0.45 -1.85
CA TYR A 347 -9.74 -0.60 -0.84
C TYR A 347 -10.93 -1.56 -0.80
N ARG A 348 -10.68 -2.84 -0.47
CA ARG A 348 -11.70 -3.74 0.08
C ARG A 348 -11.53 -3.76 1.59
N THR A 349 -12.64 -3.85 2.31
CA THR A 349 -12.63 -3.99 3.77
C THR A 349 -13.06 -5.39 4.18
N TYR A 350 -12.34 -5.95 5.15
CA TYR A 350 -12.61 -7.25 5.76
C TYR A 350 -12.84 -7.09 7.25
N ILE A 351 -13.92 -7.67 7.76
CA ILE A 351 -14.37 -7.51 9.14
C ILE A 351 -14.66 -8.90 9.71
N GLY A 352 -13.81 -9.35 10.63
CA GLY A 352 -13.86 -10.68 11.23
C GLY A 352 -14.60 -10.68 12.57
N TYR A 353 -15.45 -11.70 12.77
CA TYR A 353 -16.14 -11.98 14.01
C TYR A 353 -15.96 -13.45 14.41
N TYR A 354 -16.11 -13.74 15.70
CA TYR A 354 -16.18 -15.10 16.22
C TYR A 354 -17.40 -15.25 17.12
N TRP A 355 -17.94 -16.46 17.20
CA TRP A 355 -19.01 -16.78 18.13
C TRP A 355 -18.44 -17.09 19.51
N ASP A 356 -18.91 -16.38 20.54
CA ASP A 356 -18.63 -16.74 21.93
C ASP A 356 -19.78 -17.61 22.44
N GLU A 357 -19.53 -18.92 22.53
CA GLU A 357 -20.55 -19.89 22.90
C GLU A 357 -21.01 -19.74 24.36
N ALA A 358 -20.11 -19.34 25.26
CA ALA A 358 -20.43 -19.16 26.68
C ALA A 358 -21.38 -17.97 26.90
N LEU A 359 -21.24 -16.93 26.09
CA LEU A 359 -22.09 -15.74 26.11
C LEU A 359 -23.26 -15.82 25.11
N SER A 360 -23.23 -16.80 24.22
CA SER A 360 -24.20 -17.01 23.14
C SER A 360 -24.40 -15.75 22.28
N GLU A 361 -23.30 -15.09 21.93
CA GLU A 361 -23.26 -13.85 21.16
C GLU A 361 -22.07 -13.81 20.18
N TRP A 362 -22.22 -13.03 19.11
CA TRP A 362 -21.14 -12.72 18.19
C TRP A 362 -20.24 -11.62 18.76
N LYS A 363 -18.92 -11.81 18.62
CA LYS A 363 -17.90 -10.86 19.06
C LYS A 363 -17.05 -10.41 17.88
N PHE A 364 -16.79 -9.10 17.81
CA PHE A 364 -15.86 -8.52 16.86
C PHE A 364 -14.43 -8.96 17.16
N TYR A 365 -13.67 -9.34 16.14
CA TYR A 365 -12.28 -9.75 16.25
C TYR A 365 -11.32 -8.67 15.75
N ALA A 366 -11.43 -8.33 14.47
CA ALA A 366 -10.57 -7.34 13.82
C ALA A 366 -11.20 -6.86 12.51
N ALA A 367 -10.77 -5.69 12.05
CA ALA A 367 -11.08 -5.18 10.73
C ALA A 367 -9.81 -4.66 10.05
N GLY A 368 -9.71 -4.83 8.74
CA GLY A 368 -8.61 -4.29 7.96
C GLY A 368 -8.94 -4.19 6.48
N ARG A 369 -8.00 -3.62 5.73
CA ARG A 369 -8.15 -3.31 4.31
C ARG A 369 -6.96 -3.74 3.50
N ASP A 370 -7.22 -4.10 2.25
CA ASP A 370 -6.20 -4.30 1.22
C ASP A 370 -6.50 -3.44 -0.01
N TYR A 371 -5.44 -3.01 -0.69
CA TYR A 371 -5.49 -2.20 -1.90
C TYR A 371 -5.89 -3.06 -3.11
N LEU A 372 -6.70 -2.50 -4.02
CA LEU A 372 -7.04 -3.12 -5.29
C LEU A 372 -6.31 -2.41 -6.42
N ASP A 373 -5.41 -3.15 -7.08
CA ASP A 373 -4.83 -2.70 -8.34
C ASP A 373 -5.80 -2.86 -9.52
N ASP A 374 -5.46 -2.26 -10.66
CA ASP A 374 -6.30 -2.31 -11.88
C ASP A 374 -6.52 -3.73 -12.41
N ALA A 375 -5.53 -4.61 -12.24
CA ALA A 375 -5.61 -5.98 -12.70
C ALA A 375 -6.55 -6.80 -11.80
N GLU A 376 -6.49 -6.58 -10.49
CA GLU A 376 -7.39 -7.20 -9.51
C GLU A 376 -8.83 -6.73 -9.71
N LEU A 377 -9.05 -5.42 -9.88
CA LEU A 377 -10.35 -4.84 -10.20
C LEU A 377 -10.93 -5.43 -11.49
N ALA A 378 -10.11 -5.54 -12.54
CA ALA A 378 -10.53 -6.15 -13.81
C ALA A 378 -10.79 -7.67 -13.69
N SER A 379 -10.09 -8.37 -12.80
CA SER A 379 -10.19 -9.83 -12.63
C SER A 379 -11.36 -10.26 -11.73
N GLU A 380 -11.79 -9.42 -10.79
CA GLU A 380 -12.88 -9.70 -9.86
C GLU A 380 -14.24 -9.26 -10.37
N GLY A 381 -14.28 -8.23 -11.22
CA GLY A 381 -15.51 -7.45 -11.35
C GLY A 381 -15.89 -6.85 -9.98
N ASP A 382 -17.18 -6.81 -9.66
CA ASP A 382 -17.68 -6.18 -8.42
C ASP A 382 -17.79 -7.15 -7.21
N GLY A 383 -17.27 -8.40 -7.28
CA GLY A 383 -17.63 -9.48 -6.33
C GLY A 383 -16.48 -10.18 -5.58
N PHE A 384 -16.80 -10.73 -4.39
CA PHE A 384 -15.83 -11.45 -3.53
C PHE A 384 -15.67 -12.93 -3.86
N ALA A 385 -14.50 -13.50 -3.56
CA ALA A 385 -14.28 -14.95 -3.61
C ALA A 385 -15.11 -15.68 -2.54
N ALA A 386 -15.63 -16.86 -2.88
CA ALA A 386 -16.28 -17.75 -1.91
C ALA A 386 -15.29 -18.24 -0.84
N PRO A 387 -15.75 -18.60 0.37
CA PRO A 387 -14.85 -19.07 1.42
C PRO A 387 -14.08 -20.31 0.94
N ASN A 388 -12.78 -20.31 1.19
CA ASN A 388 -11.90 -21.43 0.92
C ASN A 388 -11.17 -21.76 2.22
N SER A 389 -10.57 -22.95 2.33
CA SER A 389 -9.86 -23.35 3.54
C SER A 389 -8.79 -24.37 3.20
N PHE A 390 -7.81 -24.51 4.09
CA PHE A 390 -6.89 -25.63 4.05
C PHE A 390 -6.70 -26.25 5.43
N VAL A 391 -6.18 -27.48 5.46
CA VAL A 391 -5.72 -28.14 6.69
C VAL A 391 -4.24 -28.48 6.51
N GLU A 392 -3.40 -27.98 7.41
CA GLU A 392 -1.95 -28.17 7.35
C GLU A 392 -1.30 -28.43 8.72
N VAL A 393 -0.08 -28.96 8.67
CA VAL A 393 0.81 -29.09 9.84
C VAL A 393 1.95 -28.07 9.67
N PRO A 394 2.23 -27.20 10.65
CA PRO A 394 3.32 -26.21 10.56
C PRO A 394 4.60 -26.65 11.29
N GLY A 395 5.73 -26.79 10.56
CA GLY A 395 7.09 -26.95 11.14
C GLY A 395 8.06 -27.76 10.25
N GLY A 396 9.22 -28.14 10.79
CA GLY A 396 10.42 -28.56 10.02
C GLY A 396 10.68 -30.08 9.92
N VAL A 397 11.44 -30.49 8.89
CA VAL A 397 11.75 -31.90 8.54
C VAL A 397 12.44 -32.72 9.61
N THR A 398 13.16 -32.05 10.52
CA THR A 398 13.97 -32.69 11.55
C THR A 398 13.16 -33.12 12.76
N SER A 399 12.12 -32.39 13.15
CA SER A 399 11.40 -32.64 14.43
C SER A 399 9.89 -32.89 14.28
N GLN A 400 9.27 -32.49 13.17
CA GLN A 400 7.83 -32.67 12.95
C GLN A 400 7.52 -33.74 11.90
N ARG A 401 7.82 -34.99 12.27
CA ARG A 401 7.62 -36.16 11.41
C ARG A 401 6.33 -36.89 11.78
N THR A 402 5.20 -36.28 11.49
CA THR A 402 3.88 -36.70 12.01
C THR A 402 2.90 -37.15 10.93
N ALA A 403 3.39 -37.45 9.72
CA ALA A 403 2.54 -37.78 8.57
C ALA A 403 1.75 -39.08 8.71
N GLN A 404 2.15 -39.98 9.62
CA GLN A 404 1.42 -41.22 9.92
C GLN A 404 0.04 -40.96 10.56
N ILE A 405 -0.15 -39.78 11.17
CA ILE A 405 -1.40 -39.39 11.81
C ILE A 405 -2.20 -38.49 10.87
N LYS A 406 -3.50 -38.74 10.76
CA LYS A 406 -4.43 -37.96 9.93
C LYS A 406 -4.76 -36.62 10.63
N ARG A 407 -4.99 -35.56 9.86
CA ARG A 407 -5.61 -34.30 10.33
C ARG A 407 -6.92 -34.15 9.59
N ILE A 408 -7.99 -33.90 10.33
CA ILE A 408 -9.35 -33.97 9.82
C ILE A 408 -10.10 -32.76 10.37
N LEU A 409 -10.74 -32.00 9.48
CA LEU A 409 -11.61 -30.89 9.85
C LEU A 409 -12.90 -30.97 9.04
N ASP A 410 -14.01 -30.88 9.76
CA ASP A 410 -15.36 -30.80 9.22
C ASP A 410 -15.81 -29.36 9.11
N TYR A 411 -16.60 -29.06 8.07
CA TYR A 411 -17.11 -27.73 7.73
C TYR A 411 -18.62 -27.77 7.50
N ARG A 412 -19.29 -26.74 8.00
CA ARG A 412 -20.63 -26.31 7.58
C ARG A 412 -20.69 -24.79 7.62
N GLY A 413 -21.71 -24.19 7.03
CA GLY A 413 -21.82 -22.74 7.06
C GLY A 413 -22.91 -22.17 6.18
N TRP A 414 -22.93 -20.85 6.09
CA TRP A 414 -23.89 -20.08 5.31
C TRP A 414 -23.22 -18.87 4.67
N ILE A 415 -23.65 -18.52 3.46
CA ILE A 415 -23.20 -17.35 2.71
C ILE A 415 -24.40 -16.43 2.54
N LYS A 416 -24.22 -15.14 2.82
CA LYS A 416 -25.23 -14.11 2.61
C LYS A 416 -25.00 -13.46 1.25
N ASP A 417 -26.00 -13.53 0.39
CA ASP A 417 -25.96 -12.88 -0.93
C ASP A 417 -26.09 -11.35 -0.82
N GLU A 418 -25.84 -10.65 -1.93
CA GLU A 418 -25.95 -9.19 -2.03
C GLU A 418 -27.37 -8.64 -1.78
N THR A 419 -28.40 -9.49 -1.87
CA THR A 419 -29.80 -9.13 -1.57
C THR A 419 -30.18 -9.35 -0.11
N GLY A 420 -29.26 -9.93 0.67
CA GLY A 420 -29.39 -10.20 2.08
C GLY A 420 -29.96 -11.58 2.45
N ASN A 421 -30.10 -12.50 1.50
CA ASN A 421 -30.58 -13.86 1.75
C ASN A 421 -29.42 -14.79 2.12
N TRP A 422 -29.69 -15.71 3.05
CA TRP A 422 -28.73 -16.72 3.48
C TRP A 422 -28.86 -18.03 2.70
N HIS A 423 -27.73 -18.53 2.24
CA HIS A 423 -27.58 -19.76 1.49
C HIS A 423 -26.66 -20.72 2.23
N ALA A 424 -27.08 -21.97 2.46
CA ALA A 424 -26.22 -22.95 3.12
C ALA A 424 -25.02 -23.31 2.24
N ILE A 425 -23.84 -23.41 2.85
CA ILE A 425 -22.66 -24.05 2.27
C ILE A 425 -22.95 -25.55 2.25
N ASP A 426 -23.08 -26.10 1.05
CA ASP A 426 -23.48 -27.48 0.82
C ASP A 426 -22.56 -28.22 -0.15
N LEU A 427 -21.58 -27.53 -0.74
CA LEU A 427 -20.68 -28.05 -1.76
C LEU A 427 -19.23 -27.78 -1.40
N LEU A 428 -18.44 -28.84 -1.26
CA LEU A 428 -16.98 -28.78 -1.18
C LEU A 428 -16.40 -29.09 -2.55
N HIS A 429 -15.57 -28.19 -3.07
CA HIS A 429 -14.95 -28.31 -4.38
C HIS A 429 -13.43 -28.13 -4.29
N ALA A 430 -12.69 -29.12 -4.79
CA ALA A 430 -11.25 -29.03 -4.95
C ALA A 430 -10.90 -29.23 -6.43
N SER A 431 -10.22 -28.25 -7.02
CA SER A 431 -9.87 -28.21 -8.44
C SER A 431 -8.36 -28.03 -8.65
N SER A 432 -7.89 -28.17 -9.90
CA SER A 432 -6.48 -28.00 -10.28
C SER A 432 -5.52 -28.94 -9.53
N LEU A 433 -5.98 -30.16 -9.27
CA LEU A 433 -5.25 -31.11 -8.43
C LEU A 433 -4.06 -31.73 -9.19
N ASN A 434 -2.85 -31.47 -8.71
CA ASN A 434 -1.64 -32.14 -9.18
C ASN A 434 -1.62 -33.60 -8.69
N THR A 435 -1.66 -34.55 -9.61
CA THR A 435 -1.74 -36.01 -9.33
C THR A 435 -0.53 -36.58 -8.57
N ALA A 436 0.61 -35.87 -8.55
CA ALA A 436 1.76 -36.22 -7.71
C ALA A 436 1.58 -35.76 -6.24
N ASN A 437 0.92 -34.62 -6.02
CA ASN A 437 0.77 -33.97 -4.70
C ASN A 437 -0.56 -34.29 -3.99
N ILE A 438 -1.53 -34.88 -4.68
CA ILE A 438 -2.87 -35.18 -4.17
C ILE A 438 -2.95 -36.41 -3.26
N ARG A 439 -1.94 -37.28 -3.29
CA ARG A 439 -2.03 -38.65 -2.76
C ARG A 439 -2.35 -38.73 -1.27
N SER A 440 -1.99 -37.73 -0.47
CA SER A 440 -2.25 -37.71 0.98
C SER A 440 -3.45 -36.85 1.37
N LYS A 441 -4.36 -36.53 0.43
CA LYS A 441 -5.50 -35.63 0.61
C LYS A 441 -6.82 -36.36 0.37
N ASP A 442 -7.84 -36.01 1.14
CA ASP A 442 -9.17 -36.61 1.05
C ASP A 442 -10.25 -35.55 1.25
N TRP A 443 -11.28 -35.62 0.38
CA TRP A 443 -12.48 -34.80 0.43
C TRP A 443 -13.68 -35.73 0.50
N SER A 444 -14.41 -35.65 1.60
CA SER A 444 -15.53 -36.53 1.89
C SER A 444 -16.67 -35.77 2.57
N THR A 445 -17.69 -36.51 2.98
CA THR A 445 -18.78 -36.01 3.80
C THR A 445 -18.97 -36.92 4.99
N THR A 446 -19.58 -36.43 6.06
CA THR A 446 -20.02 -37.25 7.18
C THR A 446 -21.49 -37.63 7.04
N GLU A 447 -21.93 -38.67 7.76
CA GLU A 447 -23.33 -39.09 7.77
C GLU A 447 -24.26 -38.05 8.43
N ASP A 448 -23.74 -37.27 9.38
CA ASP A 448 -24.45 -36.18 10.07
C ASP A 448 -24.46 -34.85 9.28
N GLY A 449 -23.99 -34.85 8.02
CA GLY A 449 -24.19 -33.74 7.09
C GLY A 449 -23.12 -32.65 7.15
N TRP A 450 -21.85 -33.03 7.33
CA TRP A 450 -20.71 -32.11 7.23
C TRP A 450 -19.86 -32.38 5.99
N LEU A 451 -19.22 -31.31 5.48
CA LEU A 451 -18.18 -31.39 4.46
C LEU A 451 -16.84 -31.65 5.16
N ARG A 452 -16.04 -32.61 4.70
CA ARG A 452 -14.83 -33.03 5.41
C ARG A 452 -13.59 -32.88 4.52
N MET A 453 -12.56 -32.24 5.06
CA MET A 453 -11.22 -32.26 4.49
C MET A 453 -10.27 -33.02 5.41
N LYS A 454 -9.42 -33.84 4.81
CA LYS A 454 -8.43 -34.64 5.54
C LYS A 454 -7.10 -34.66 4.81
N MET A 455 -6.03 -34.67 5.60
CA MET A 455 -4.66 -34.89 5.13
C MET A 455 -3.89 -35.81 6.05
N GLY A 456 -2.80 -36.38 5.55
CA GLY A 456 -1.95 -37.32 6.31
C GLY A 456 -2.50 -38.75 6.39
N GLY A 457 -1.84 -39.57 7.18
CA GLY A 457 -1.96 -41.03 7.18
C GLY A 457 -0.97 -41.71 6.23
N ILE A 458 -0.58 -42.94 6.58
CA ILE A 458 0.28 -43.80 5.75
C ILE A 458 -0.45 -44.31 4.50
N VAL A 459 -1.75 -44.57 4.63
CA VAL A 459 -2.61 -44.89 3.48
C VAL A 459 -2.98 -43.61 2.75
N HIS A 460 -2.59 -43.55 1.49
CA HIS A 460 -2.74 -42.41 0.60
C HIS A 460 -3.90 -42.64 -0.37
N ARG A 461 -4.80 -41.66 -0.49
CA ARG A 461 -5.86 -41.64 -1.49
C ARG A 461 -5.38 -40.97 -2.78
N GLN A 462 -5.19 -41.76 -3.83
CA GLN A 462 -4.91 -41.28 -5.17
C GLN A 462 -6.22 -41.15 -5.95
N TRP A 463 -6.71 -39.93 -6.10
CA TRP A 463 -7.86 -39.61 -6.93
C TRP A 463 -7.56 -39.83 -8.42
N LEU A 464 -8.56 -40.33 -9.16
CA LEU A 464 -8.44 -40.61 -10.59
C LEU A 464 -8.81 -39.41 -11.47
N ASP A 465 -9.49 -38.42 -10.89
CA ASP A 465 -9.83 -37.14 -11.51
C ASP A 465 -9.00 -36.00 -10.89
N ASN A 466 -8.80 -34.91 -11.65
CA ASN A 466 -8.09 -33.70 -11.22
C ASN A 466 -9.01 -32.69 -10.51
N SER A 467 -10.26 -33.09 -10.27
CA SER A 467 -11.31 -32.34 -9.59
C SER A 467 -12.10 -33.28 -8.68
N VAL A 468 -12.40 -32.84 -7.46
CA VAL A 468 -13.25 -33.58 -6.51
C VAL A 468 -14.35 -32.65 -6.01
N GLN A 469 -15.59 -33.12 -6.09
CA GLN A 469 -16.77 -32.42 -5.57
C GLN A 469 -17.53 -33.31 -4.60
N ARG A 470 -17.96 -32.72 -3.49
CA ARG A 470 -18.77 -33.39 -2.46
C ARG A 470 -19.90 -32.47 -2.07
N GLN A 471 -21.12 -32.98 -2.14
CA GLN A 471 -22.31 -32.24 -1.80
C GLN A 471 -23.03 -32.91 -0.64
N ILE A 472 -23.49 -32.11 0.32
CA ILE A 472 -24.31 -32.55 1.45
C ILE A 472 -25.75 -32.04 1.29
N THR A 473 -26.68 -32.64 2.04
CA THR A 473 -27.97 -32.01 2.29
C THR A 473 -27.82 -31.09 3.50
N PRO A 474 -28.06 -29.76 3.37
CA PRO A 474 -27.97 -28.86 4.51
C PRO A 474 -28.90 -29.23 5.66
N VAL A 475 -28.47 -28.96 6.89
CA VAL A 475 -29.34 -29.07 8.06
C VAL A 475 -30.50 -28.07 7.98
N THR A 476 -31.70 -28.51 8.32
CA THR A 476 -32.91 -27.68 8.24
C THR A 476 -33.17 -26.88 9.52
N THR A 477 -32.60 -27.31 10.65
CA THR A 477 -32.66 -26.57 11.91
C THR A 477 -31.43 -25.68 11.98
N LEU A 478 -31.64 -24.37 11.97
CA LEU A 478 -30.56 -23.40 12.07
C LEU A 478 -29.98 -23.41 13.50
N PRO A 479 -28.64 -23.42 13.64
CA PRO A 479 -28.00 -23.24 14.93
C PRO A 479 -28.24 -21.86 15.54
N ASP A 480 -28.04 -21.73 16.85
CA ASP A 480 -28.35 -20.52 17.61
C ASP A 480 -27.60 -19.26 17.10
N TYR A 481 -26.36 -19.41 16.64
CA TYR A 481 -25.57 -18.31 16.06
C TYR A 481 -26.11 -17.81 14.70
N MET A 482 -27.02 -18.56 14.06
CA MET A 482 -27.74 -18.14 12.85
C MET A 482 -29.11 -17.51 13.15
N ASP A 483 -29.47 -17.30 14.42
CA ASP A 483 -30.69 -16.58 14.76
C ASP A 483 -30.65 -15.14 14.24
N ALA A 484 -31.72 -14.71 13.58
CA ALA A 484 -31.78 -13.40 12.93
C ALA A 484 -31.55 -12.22 13.88
N SER A 485 -31.92 -12.35 15.16
CA SER A 485 -31.68 -11.31 16.17
C SER A 485 -30.21 -11.18 16.56
N LYS A 486 -29.42 -12.26 16.39
CA LYS A 486 -27.99 -12.31 16.72
C LYS A 486 -27.11 -11.93 15.54
N LEU A 487 -27.56 -12.16 14.31
CA LEU A 487 -26.80 -11.84 13.10
C LEU A 487 -26.66 -10.33 12.83
N ALA A 488 -27.50 -9.49 13.44
CA ALA A 488 -27.50 -8.04 13.19
C ALA A 488 -26.15 -7.37 13.47
N VAL A 489 -25.38 -7.86 14.45
CA VAL A 489 -24.05 -7.29 14.79
C VAL A 489 -23.02 -7.53 13.70
N LEU A 490 -23.20 -8.55 12.85
CA LEU A 490 -22.27 -8.82 11.74
C LEU A 490 -22.31 -7.72 10.66
N GLU A 491 -23.36 -6.89 10.65
CA GLU A 491 -23.57 -5.78 9.73
C GLU A 491 -22.96 -4.46 10.23
N THR A 492 -22.31 -4.43 11.40
CA THR A 492 -21.84 -3.20 12.03
C THR A 492 -20.46 -3.37 12.65
N ILE A 493 -19.60 -2.36 12.58
CA ILE A 493 -18.40 -2.31 13.42
C ILE A 493 -18.76 -1.76 14.82
N PRO A 494 -18.13 -2.23 15.93
CA PRO A 494 -18.54 -1.82 17.28
C PRO A 494 -18.40 -0.33 17.60
N VAL A 495 -17.38 0.31 17.04
CA VAL A 495 -17.09 1.74 17.20
C VAL A 495 -16.81 2.32 15.83
N THR A 496 -17.53 3.38 15.47
CA THR A 496 -17.29 4.13 14.24
C THR A 496 -16.53 5.40 14.59
N VAL A 497 -15.45 5.67 13.85
CA VAL A 497 -14.65 6.88 13.98
C VAL A 497 -14.66 7.58 12.63
N VAL A 498 -15.31 8.74 12.57
CA VAL A 498 -15.38 9.57 11.37
C VAL A 498 -14.49 10.79 11.58
N MET A 499 -13.58 11.02 10.64
CA MET A 499 -12.79 12.24 10.59
C MET A 499 -13.50 13.22 9.67
N ASP A 500 -14.09 14.26 10.24
CA ASP A 500 -14.95 15.19 9.51
C ASP A 500 -14.12 16.27 8.80
N ARG A 501 -13.11 16.82 9.48
CA ARG A 501 -12.25 17.88 8.95
C ARG A 501 -10.93 18.02 9.70
N ALA A 502 -9.86 18.39 8.99
CA ALA A 502 -8.63 18.93 9.58
C ALA A 502 -8.24 20.22 8.85
N VAL A 503 -7.95 21.29 9.58
CA VAL A 503 -7.58 22.59 8.98
C VAL A 503 -6.59 23.35 9.85
N ARG A 504 -5.54 23.89 9.24
CA ARG A 504 -4.57 24.74 9.93
C ARG A 504 -5.05 26.18 9.96
N THR A 505 -5.57 26.60 11.11
CA THR A 505 -6.13 27.93 11.36
C THR A 505 -5.06 29.05 11.37
N PHE A 506 -5.48 30.28 11.05
CA PHE A 506 -4.63 31.47 10.96
C PHE A 506 -3.91 31.86 12.25
N ASP A 507 -4.48 31.52 13.40
CA ASP A 507 -3.91 31.74 14.73
C ASP A 507 -2.85 30.68 15.11
N GLY A 508 -2.46 29.82 14.17
CA GLY A 508 -1.37 28.86 14.34
C GLY A 508 -1.79 27.58 15.04
N TYR A 509 -3.07 27.21 14.95
CA TYR A 509 -3.60 25.95 15.49
C TYR A 509 -4.04 24.99 14.37
N LEU A 510 -3.92 23.70 14.59
CA LEU A 510 -4.61 22.67 13.82
C LEU A 510 -5.96 22.40 14.49
N LYS A 511 -7.05 22.66 13.76
CA LYS A 511 -8.41 22.33 14.17
C LYS A 511 -8.79 20.98 13.57
N VAL A 512 -9.17 20.03 14.43
CA VAL A 512 -9.59 18.69 14.04
C VAL A 512 -11.03 18.45 14.49
N GLU A 513 -11.88 18.09 13.54
CA GLU A 513 -13.29 17.77 13.74
C GLU A 513 -13.52 16.28 13.47
N PHE A 514 -14.21 15.62 14.40
CA PHE A 514 -14.45 14.19 14.32
C PHE A 514 -15.72 13.77 15.06
N THR A 515 -16.27 12.63 14.66
CA THR A 515 -17.47 12.04 15.23
C THR A 515 -17.20 10.61 15.71
N LEU A 516 -17.63 10.31 16.93
CA LEU A 516 -17.53 9.00 17.59
C LEU A 516 -18.92 8.42 17.82
N GLU A 517 -19.10 7.16 17.43
CA GLU A 517 -20.33 6.41 17.69
C GLU A 517 -20.04 5.00 18.19
N GLY A 518 -20.83 4.51 19.15
CA GLY A 518 -20.76 3.13 19.61
C GLY A 518 -19.85 2.92 20.82
N LEU A 519 -19.49 3.94 21.58
CA LEU A 519 -18.77 3.82 22.84
C LEU A 519 -19.70 3.43 24.00
N ASP A 520 -19.19 2.59 24.91
CA ASP A 520 -19.91 2.20 26.13
C ASP A 520 -19.56 3.11 27.33
N ALA A 521 -18.48 3.87 27.22
CA ALA A 521 -17.90 4.77 28.22
C ALA A 521 -16.90 5.71 27.54
N PRO A 522 -16.47 6.81 28.18
CA PRO A 522 -15.44 7.67 27.63
C PRO A 522 -14.18 6.89 27.24
N ALA A 523 -13.69 7.12 26.02
CA ALA A 523 -12.54 6.44 25.44
C ALA A 523 -11.42 7.44 25.16
N GLU A 524 -10.17 7.00 25.25
CA GLU A 524 -9.01 7.84 24.92
C GLU A 524 -8.90 8.00 23.40
N VAL A 525 -8.65 9.22 22.94
CA VAL A 525 -8.53 9.57 21.53
C VAL A 525 -7.15 10.14 21.26
N LYS A 526 -6.45 9.57 20.27
CA LYS A 526 -5.11 9.98 19.84
C LYS A 526 -5.14 10.44 18.39
N LEU A 527 -4.47 11.54 18.10
CA LEU A 527 -4.24 12.04 16.76
C LEU A 527 -2.82 11.69 16.32
N PHE A 528 -2.70 10.89 15.27
CA PHE A 528 -1.46 10.64 14.56
C PHE A 528 -1.36 11.65 13.43
N HIS A 529 -0.17 12.24 13.24
CA HIS A 529 0.04 13.30 12.24
C HIS A 529 1.48 13.38 11.76
N GLY A 530 1.67 13.84 10.53
CA GLY A 530 2.98 13.99 9.89
C GLY A 530 2.90 14.61 8.49
N ASP A 531 4.05 14.77 7.86
CA ASP A 531 4.22 15.33 6.52
C ASP A 531 3.79 14.31 5.44
N GLU A 532 3.90 13.01 5.74
CA GLU A 532 3.44 11.90 4.90
C GLU A 532 2.26 11.14 5.54
N ASP A 533 1.45 10.49 4.70
CA ASP A 533 0.33 9.68 5.17
C ASP A 533 0.80 8.31 5.68
N GLY A 534 0.95 8.20 7.00
CA GLY A 534 1.30 6.95 7.68
C GLY A 534 0.16 5.92 7.74
N MET A 535 -1.03 6.22 7.21
CA MET A 535 -2.20 5.34 7.20
C MET A 535 -2.54 4.81 8.61
N THR A 536 -2.79 3.52 8.76
CA THR A 536 -3.00 2.84 10.05
C THR A 536 -1.86 1.86 10.35
N LEU A 537 -0.68 2.10 9.75
CA LEU A 537 0.50 1.25 9.87
C LEU A 537 1.26 1.55 11.18
N LEU A 538 0.65 1.16 12.29
CA LEU A 538 1.29 1.18 13.60
C LEU A 538 1.91 -0.19 13.90
N TYR A 539 3.23 -0.25 14.09
CA TYR A 539 3.95 -1.51 14.31
C TYR A 539 4.54 -1.57 15.71
N GLU A 540 3.70 -1.88 16.70
CA GLU A 540 4.05 -1.77 18.13
C GLU A 540 5.17 -2.76 18.57
N LYS A 541 5.51 -3.77 17.76
CA LYS A 541 6.61 -4.72 18.02
C LYS A 541 7.82 -4.59 17.08
N GLY A 542 7.88 -3.55 16.24
CA GLY A 542 9.10 -3.14 15.56
C GLY A 542 9.54 -3.97 14.35
N ALA A 543 8.60 -4.57 13.60
CA ALA A 543 8.92 -5.13 12.29
C ALA A 543 9.29 -4.04 11.27
N PHE A 544 8.77 -2.83 11.45
CA PHE A 544 9.01 -1.63 10.65
C PHE A 544 9.00 -0.40 11.58
N PRO A 545 9.68 0.70 11.25
CA PRO A 545 9.46 1.98 11.93
C PRO A 545 8.01 2.45 11.76
N ASP A 546 7.46 3.15 12.75
CA ASP A 546 6.17 3.82 12.60
C ASP A 546 6.29 4.87 11.48
N GLU A 547 5.33 4.89 10.57
CA GLU A 547 5.35 5.78 9.38
C GLU A 547 4.86 7.20 9.71
N TRP A 548 4.29 7.42 10.90
CA TRP A 548 3.82 8.73 11.36
C TRP A 548 4.93 9.49 12.10
N ASP A 549 5.11 10.78 11.79
CA ASP A 549 6.10 11.63 12.45
C ASP A 549 5.81 11.84 13.94
N SER A 550 4.53 11.91 14.31
CA SER A 550 4.12 12.25 15.68
C SER A 550 2.73 11.73 16.07
N VAL A 551 2.51 11.65 17.39
CA VAL A 551 1.22 11.32 18.01
C VAL A 551 0.91 12.25 19.17
N THR A 552 -0.33 12.75 19.21
CA THR A 552 -0.83 13.65 20.24
C THR A 552 -2.08 13.06 20.89
N SER A 553 -2.11 12.97 22.22
CA SER A 553 -3.34 12.64 22.97
C SER A 553 -4.30 13.83 22.94
N LEU A 554 -5.54 13.60 22.51
CA LEU A 554 -6.62 14.59 22.55
C LEU A 554 -7.40 14.51 23.86
N GLY A 555 -7.21 13.45 24.64
CA GLY A 555 -7.93 13.16 25.88
C GLY A 555 -9.08 12.16 25.67
N SER A 556 -10.00 12.13 26.64
CA SER A 556 -11.07 11.14 26.69
C SER A 556 -12.44 11.74 26.33
N PHE A 557 -13.18 11.05 25.46
CA PHE A 557 -14.44 11.51 24.87
C PHE A 557 -15.52 10.42 24.90
N ASP A 558 -16.78 10.84 25.05
CA ASP A 558 -17.98 9.98 24.89
C ASP A 558 -18.44 9.97 23.41
N ASP A 559 -19.53 9.25 23.10
CA ASP A 559 -20.20 9.36 21.79
C ASP A 559 -20.63 10.81 21.49
N GLY A 560 -20.38 11.27 20.27
CA GLY A 560 -20.71 12.63 19.82
C GLY A 560 -19.75 13.19 18.77
N SER A 561 -20.03 14.42 18.34
CA SER A 561 -19.18 15.19 17.42
C SER A 561 -18.37 16.23 18.20
N TYR A 562 -17.08 16.34 17.89
CA TYR A 562 -16.12 17.16 18.61
C TYR A 562 -15.27 18.01 17.68
N SER A 563 -14.74 19.10 18.23
CA SER A 563 -13.84 20.04 17.58
C SER A 563 -12.72 20.39 18.55
N VAL A 564 -11.48 20.01 18.21
CA VAL A 564 -10.29 20.18 19.06
C VAL A 564 -9.28 21.06 18.36
N LYS A 565 -8.69 22.02 19.08
CA LYS A 565 -7.60 22.89 18.61
C LYS A 565 -6.27 22.45 19.23
N LEU A 566 -5.26 22.21 18.41
CA LEU A 566 -3.88 21.87 18.81
C LEU A 566 -2.89 22.92 18.32
N PRO A 567 -1.85 23.30 19.08
CA PRO A 567 -0.79 24.16 18.56
C PRO A 567 -0.13 23.55 17.32
N ALA A 568 0.01 24.34 16.24
CA ALA A 568 0.59 23.91 14.95
C ALA A 568 1.88 24.69 14.62
N THR A 569 2.61 25.14 15.65
CA THR A 569 3.85 25.91 15.52
C THR A 569 4.97 25.10 14.90
N ASP A 570 5.02 23.81 15.19
CA ASP A 570 6.05 22.87 14.72
C ASP A 570 5.52 21.91 13.64
N LEU A 571 4.30 22.15 13.14
CA LEU A 571 3.68 21.35 12.06
C LEU A 571 3.89 22.03 10.70
N PRO A 572 4.04 21.25 9.61
CA PRO A 572 4.09 21.79 8.26
C PRO A 572 2.81 22.55 7.89
N THR A 573 2.89 23.35 6.82
CA THR A 573 1.76 24.11 6.28
C THR A 573 0.59 23.22 5.85
N GLU A 574 0.91 22.06 5.29
CA GLU A 574 -0.01 20.99 4.92
C GLU A 574 0.52 19.65 5.41
N GLY A 575 -0.36 18.68 5.62
CA GLY A 575 0.04 17.36 6.10
C GLY A 575 -1.14 16.46 6.42
N PHE A 576 -0.85 15.24 6.88
CA PHE A 576 -1.81 14.15 7.03
C PHE A 576 -2.03 13.78 8.48
N CYS A 577 -3.25 13.35 8.81
CA CYS A 577 -3.58 12.86 10.14
C CYS A 577 -4.65 11.76 10.18
N ARG A 578 -4.61 10.96 11.24
CA ARG A 578 -5.56 9.88 11.54
C ARG A 578 -5.93 9.90 13.02
N ILE A 579 -7.14 9.48 13.34
CA ILE A 579 -7.59 9.33 14.72
C ILE A 579 -7.59 7.87 15.12
N LEU A 580 -6.99 7.55 16.28
CA LEU A 580 -7.10 6.25 16.93
C LEU A 580 -7.89 6.41 18.23
N VAL A 581 -8.94 5.61 18.38
CA VAL A 581 -9.76 5.54 19.59
C VAL A 581 -9.46 4.25 20.36
N GLU A 582 -9.11 4.38 21.64
CA GLU A 582 -8.87 3.26 22.56
C GLU A 582 -10.11 3.04 23.44
N ALA A 583 -11.07 2.28 22.92
CA ALA A 583 -12.31 1.95 23.59
C ALA A 583 -12.12 0.76 24.55
N ASN A 584 -11.99 1.05 25.84
CA ASN A 584 -11.67 0.09 26.91
C ASN A 584 -12.27 -1.33 26.75
N THR A 585 -13.57 -1.45 26.45
CA THR A 585 -14.30 -2.73 26.33
C THR A 585 -14.52 -3.20 24.89
N LYS A 586 -14.28 -2.35 23.90
CA LYS A 586 -14.58 -2.59 22.48
C LYS A 586 -13.34 -2.64 21.59
N GLY A 587 -12.16 -2.51 22.18
CA GLY A 587 -10.89 -2.59 21.50
C GLY A 587 -10.44 -1.23 20.94
N ARG A 588 -9.68 -1.23 19.85
CA ARG A 588 -9.05 -0.02 19.31
C ARG A 588 -9.44 0.17 17.85
N HIS A 589 -9.83 1.39 17.49
CA HIS A 589 -10.47 1.70 16.21
C HIS A 589 -9.88 2.97 15.59
N TRP A 590 -9.39 2.87 14.36
CA TRP A 590 -8.94 3.99 13.57
C TRP A 590 -10.10 4.69 12.87
N SER A 591 -9.93 5.98 12.58
CA SER A 591 -10.74 6.66 11.57
C SER A 591 -10.67 5.90 10.26
N ARG A 592 -11.80 5.82 9.55
CA ARG A 592 -11.90 5.08 8.28
C ARG A 592 -11.01 5.69 7.19
N GLU A 593 -11.01 7.02 7.11
CA GLU A 593 -10.28 7.82 6.12
C GLU A 593 -9.20 8.71 6.76
N THR A 594 -8.22 9.15 5.94
CA THR A 594 -7.16 10.07 6.36
C THR A 594 -7.68 11.49 6.26
N GLY A 595 -7.43 12.29 7.30
CA GLY A 595 -7.62 13.74 7.20
C GLY A 595 -6.37 14.40 6.62
N HIS A 596 -6.56 15.24 5.61
CA HIS A 596 -5.53 16.12 5.07
C HIS A 596 -5.80 17.54 5.56
N TRP A 597 -4.84 18.17 6.24
CA TRP A 597 -4.94 19.60 6.56
C TRP A 597 -4.18 20.42 5.53
N VAL A 598 -4.78 21.55 5.18
CA VAL A 598 -4.19 22.59 4.36
C VAL A 598 -4.23 23.91 5.14
N PRO A 599 -3.44 24.92 4.73
CA PRO A 599 -3.55 26.26 5.31
C PRO A 599 -4.98 26.80 5.20
N ALA A 600 -5.51 27.34 6.29
CA ALA A 600 -6.79 28.05 6.26
C ALA A 600 -6.69 29.23 5.30
N ARG A 601 -7.64 29.33 4.39
CA ARG A 601 -7.86 30.52 3.55
C ARG A 601 -8.80 31.49 4.25
N LEU A 602 -8.76 32.76 3.85
CA LEU A 602 -9.60 33.81 4.42
C LEU A 602 -11.11 33.48 4.25
N SER A 603 -11.40 32.63 3.27
CA SER A 603 -12.70 32.03 2.96
C SER A 603 -13.10 30.83 3.83
N ASP A 604 -12.28 30.36 4.78
CA ASP A 604 -12.50 29.07 5.46
C ASP A 604 -13.13 29.18 6.85
N VAL A 605 -13.76 30.32 7.16
CA VAL A 605 -14.34 30.59 8.48
C VAL A 605 -15.45 29.57 8.80
N ASP A 606 -15.28 28.89 9.94
CA ASP A 606 -16.25 27.90 10.44
C ASP A 606 -17.63 28.55 10.62
N PRO A 607 -18.70 28.01 10.01
CA PRO A 607 -20.05 28.54 10.20
C PRO A 607 -20.54 28.48 11.66
N ASN A 608 -19.88 27.70 12.52
CA ASN A 608 -20.15 27.61 13.97
C ASN A 608 -19.17 28.44 14.82
N ALA A 609 -18.32 29.28 14.22
CA ALA A 609 -17.39 30.12 14.96
C ALA A 609 -18.11 31.09 15.91
N GLU A 610 -17.57 31.24 17.12
CA GLU A 610 -18.15 32.07 18.18
C GLU A 610 -17.51 33.47 18.21
N THR A 611 -18.17 34.40 18.89
CA THR A 611 -17.64 35.74 19.14
C THR A 611 -16.22 35.66 19.73
N GLY A 612 -15.26 36.25 19.02
CA GLY A 612 -13.84 36.29 19.39
C GLY A 612 -12.96 35.34 18.58
N ASP A 613 -13.52 34.39 17.83
CA ASP A 613 -12.75 33.53 16.93
C ASP A 613 -12.13 34.33 15.78
N SER A 614 -10.96 33.89 15.33
CA SER A 614 -10.23 34.51 14.20
C SER A 614 -10.98 34.28 12.89
N ALA A 615 -11.21 35.35 12.14
CA ALA A 615 -11.80 35.35 10.81
C ALA A 615 -10.77 35.65 9.70
N GLY A 616 -9.48 35.71 10.06
CA GLY A 616 -8.36 35.99 9.15
C GLY A 616 -7.40 37.05 9.68
N SER A 617 -6.41 37.45 8.88
CA SER A 617 -5.60 38.63 9.18
C SER A 617 -5.21 39.36 7.90
N VAL A 618 -5.16 40.68 7.96
CA VAL A 618 -4.70 41.54 6.86
C VAL A 618 -3.33 42.08 7.22
N ARG A 619 -2.34 41.86 6.36
CA ARG A 619 -0.98 42.34 6.59
C ARG A 619 -0.50 43.20 5.43
N LEU A 620 0.20 44.29 5.76
CA LEU A 620 0.92 45.12 4.80
C LEU A 620 2.42 44.85 4.99
N HIS A 621 3.07 44.21 4.01
CA HIS A 621 4.51 44.00 4.03
C HIS A 621 5.24 45.34 3.88
N ASN A 622 6.24 45.60 4.73
CA ASN A 622 6.92 46.90 4.82
C ASN A 622 8.45 46.74 4.87
N PRO A 623 9.18 47.12 3.82
CA PRO A 623 10.65 47.00 3.79
C PRO A 623 11.40 48.00 4.70
N ALA A 624 10.71 48.90 5.43
CA ALA A 624 11.35 50.02 6.14
C ALA A 624 10.99 50.18 7.64
N GLY A 625 10.38 49.17 8.29
CA GLY A 625 10.18 49.16 9.75
C GLY A 625 9.25 50.25 10.33
N ALA A 626 8.28 50.74 9.56
CA ALA A 626 7.26 51.68 10.03
C ALA A 626 5.99 50.96 10.54
N SER A 627 5.31 51.54 11.54
CA SER A 627 4.07 50.99 12.11
C SER A 627 2.88 51.11 11.14
N ASN A 628 2.16 50.01 10.90
CA ASN A 628 0.96 49.93 10.07
C ASN A 628 -0.31 50.26 10.88
N ILE A 629 -1.33 50.81 10.23
CA ILE A 629 -2.67 51.02 10.80
C ILE A 629 -3.71 50.39 9.87
N TYR A 630 -4.56 49.52 10.41
CA TYR A 630 -5.61 48.82 9.66
C TYR A 630 -7.02 49.29 10.06
N SER A 631 -7.94 49.33 9.11
CA SER A 631 -9.35 49.70 9.35
C SER A 631 -10.29 49.07 8.33
N ILE A 632 -11.51 48.69 8.75
CA ILE A 632 -12.56 48.24 7.83
C ILE A 632 -13.26 49.48 7.23
N VAL A 633 -13.39 49.51 5.91
CA VAL A 633 -13.93 50.62 5.11
C VAL A 633 -15.41 50.40 4.76
N SER A 634 -15.81 49.18 4.44
CA SER A 634 -17.20 48.81 4.11
C SER A 634 -17.42 47.30 4.23
N GLY A 635 -18.68 46.84 4.20
CA GLY A 635 -19.02 45.42 4.20
C GLY A 635 -19.20 44.78 5.57
N ASN A 636 -19.02 45.58 6.64
CA ASN A 636 -19.21 45.18 8.03
C ASN A 636 -20.30 46.02 8.71
N GLU A 637 -21.37 46.34 7.98
CA GLU A 637 -22.45 47.22 8.45
C GLU A 637 -23.19 46.65 9.67
N ASP A 638 -23.22 45.32 9.77
CA ASP A 638 -23.83 44.59 10.88
C ASP A 638 -22.89 44.38 12.07
N THR A 639 -21.67 44.94 11.99
CA THR A 639 -20.62 44.86 13.04
C THR A 639 -20.23 43.44 13.42
N LEU A 640 -20.38 42.49 12.49
CA LEU A 640 -20.11 41.07 12.69
C LEU A 640 -18.60 40.78 12.86
N PHE A 641 -17.73 41.62 12.29
CA PHE A 641 -16.28 41.47 12.36
C PHE A 641 -15.60 42.61 13.13
N ALA A 642 -14.51 42.32 13.84
CA ALA A 642 -13.62 43.30 14.45
C ALA A 642 -12.21 43.16 13.86
N LEU A 643 -11.58 44.29 13.54
CA LEU A 643 -10.21 44.34 13.02
C LEU A 643 -9.32 45.09 14.01
N ASP A 644 -8.28 44.43 14.50
CA ASP A 644 -7.27 45.09 15.32
C ASP A 644 -6.43 46.04 14.47
N SER A 645 -6.45 47.32 14.84
CA SER A 645 -5.86 48.37 14.03
C SER A 645 -4.33 48.37 13.99
N SER A 646 -3.67 47.62 14.88
CA SER A 646 -2.21 47.60 14.98
C SER A 646 -1.58 46.33 14.41
N THR A 647 -2.31 45.22 14.48
CA THR A 647 -1.84 43.88 14.06
C THR A 647 -2.50 43.42 12.76
N GLY A 648 -3.66 43.99 12.41
CA GLY A 648 -4.43 43.56 11.23
C GLY A 648 -5.19 42.25 11.44
N SER A 649 -5.25 41.74 12.68
CA SER A 649 -6.04 40.55 13.01
C SER A 649 -7.54 40.83 12.88
N LEU A 650 -8.24 40.01 12.10
CA LEU A 650 -9.69 40.06 11.92
C LEU A 650 -10.35 38.96 12.76
N THR A 651 -11.36 39.31 13.54
CA THR A 651 -12.07 38.41 14.47
C THR A 651 -13.57 38.58 14.32
N LEU A 652 -14.36 37.59 14.76
CA LEU A 652 -15.79 37.74 14.91
C LEU A 652 -16.11 38.61 16.12
N ALA A 653 -16.82 39.71 15.91
CA ALA A 653 -17.27 40.63 16.95
C ALA A 653 -18.66 40.24 17.51
N ALA A 654 -19.37 39.34 16.84
CA ALA A 654 -20.61 38.72 17.25
C ALA A 654 -20.74 37.33 16.59
N ASP A 655 -21.60 36.46 17.15
CA ASP A 655 -21.90 35.14 16.56
C ASP A 655 -22.63 35.31 15.21
N PHE A 656 -22.49 34.33 14.30
CA PHE A 656 -23.24 34.31 13.05
C PHE A 656 -24.76 34.25 13.33
N PRO A 657 -25.59 34.93 12.50
CA PRO A 657 -27.05 34.83 12.61
C PRO A 657 -27.54 33.41 12.25
N GLU A 658 -28.72 33.00 12.75
CA GLU A 658 -29.30 31.65 12.52
C GLU A 658 -29.31 31.20 11.05
N THR A 659 -29.34 32.13 10.12
CA THR A 659 -29.10 31.92 8.68
C THR A 659 -28.02 32.88 8.20
N PRO A 660 -26.74 32.46 8.13
CA PRO A 660 -25.65 33.31 7.66
C PRO A 660 -25.76 33.58 6.15
N ALA A 661 -25.19 34.72 5.71
CA ALA A 661 -25.02 35.00 4.29
C ALA A 661 -24.04 33.99 3.65
N SER A 662 -24.20 33.71 2.36
CA SER A 662 -23.28 32.81 1.63
C SER A 662 -21.86 33.36 1.47
N SER A 663 -21.65 34.66 1.70
CA SER A 663 -20.34 35.29 1.88
C SER A 663 -20.52 36.67 2.53
N TYR A 664 -19.48 37.14 3.21
CA TYR A 664 -19.33 38.50 3.72
C TYR A 664 -18.13 39.15 3.03
N ARG A 665 -18.31 40.34 2.47
CA ARG A 665 -17.26 41.04 1.69
C ARG A 665 -16.86 42.30 2.42
N LEU A 666 -15.71 42.29 3.07
CA LEU A 666 -15.15 43.41 3.82
C LEU A 666 -14.17 44.18 2.95
N ALA A 667 -14.31 45.49 2.82
CA ALA A 667 -13.21 46.30 2.31
C ALA A 667 -12.32 46.70 3.48
N VAL A 668 -11.04 46.36 3.45
CA VAL A 668 -10.06 46.68 4.49
C VAL A 668 -9.00 47.62 3.94
N LYS A 669 -8.61 48.60 4.75
CA LYS A 669 -7.62 49.63 4.44
C LYS A 669 -6.43 49.50 5.37
N ALA A 670 -5.23 49.50 4.79
CA ALA A 670 -3.97 49.56 5.51
C ALA A 670 -3.23 50.88 5.18
N GLU A 671 -2.72 51.56 6.20
CA GLU A 671 -2.00 52.83 6.08
C GLU A 671 -0.66 52.83 6.82
N LEU A 672 0.35 53.49 6.23
CA LEU A 672 1.63 53.74 6.88
C LEU A 672 1.57 55.03 7.69
N ASN A 673 1.88 54.97 8.99
CA ASN A 673 1.70 56.06 9.96
C ASN A 673 2.54 57.33 9.67
N LYS A 674 3.48 57.31 8.71
CA LYS A 674 4.34 58.45 8.34
C LYS A 674 4.08 59.07 6.96
N PHE A 675 3.25 58.46 6.11
CA PHE A 675 2.97 58.96 4.76
C PHE A 675 1.47 58.96 4.48
N SER A 676 0.77 60.06 4.81
CA SER A 676 -0.69 60.20 4.65
C SER A 676 -1.19 60.25 3.20
N SER A 677 -0.31 60.06 2.21
CA SER A 677 -0.61 60.09 0.77
C SER A 677 -0.45 58.74 0.07
N TRP A 678 -0.06 57.68 0.78
CA TRP A 678 -0.04 56.30 0.27
C TRP A 678 -1.29 55.56 0.77
N ARG A 679 -2.07 54.96 -0.14
CA ARG A 679 -3.34 54.28 0.17
C ARG A 679 -3.44 52.99 -0.65
N ASN A 680 -3.59 51.86 0.03
CA ASN A 680 -4.04 50.60 -0.57
C ASN A 680 -5.32 50.14 0.14
N THR A 681 -6.29 49.70 -0.64
CA THR A 681 -7.56 49.13 -0.18
C THR A 681 -7.66 47.74 -0.76
N ALA A 682 -7.91 46.73 0.08
CA ALA A 682 -8.08 45.34 -0.31
C ALA A 682 -9.51 44.89 0.00
N GLU A 683 -10.07 44.02 -0.83
CA GLU A 683 -11.33 43.32 -0.54
C GLU A 683 -11.01 41.99 0.14
N VAL A 684 -11.66 41.73 1.27
CA VAL A 684 -11.53 40.53 2.11
C VAL A 684 -12.86 39.79 2.03
N VAL A 685 -12.88 38.60 1.45
CA VAL A 685 -14.09 37.78 1.32
C VAL A 685 -14.07 36.66 2.34
N VAL A 686 -15.02 36.69 3.27
CA VAL A 686 -15.23 35.64 4.28
C VAL A 686 -16.40 34.77 3.84
N VAL A 687 -16.18 33.47 3.66
CA VAL A 687 -17.21 32.52 3.21
C VAL A 687 -17.52 31.55 4.34
N PRO A 688 -18.75 31.48 4.87
CA PRO A 688 -19.09 30.46 5.86
C PRO A 688 -19.22 29.08 5.19
N GLY A 689 -18.32 28.14 5.53
CA GLY A 689 -18.51 26.72 5.24
C GLY A 689 -18.35 26.24 3.78
N LEU A 690 -17.55 26.90 2.93
CA LEU A 690 -17.26 26.43 1.56
C LEU A 690 -15.74 26.45 1.28
N GLN A 691 -15.15 25.31 0.92
CA GLN A 691 -13.76 25.20 0.45
C GLN A 691 -13.66 25.61 -1.03
N LEU A 692 -12.91 26.67 -1.34
CA LEU A 692 -12.45 26.96 -2.71
C LEU A 692 -10.99 27.44 -2.69
N LEU A 693 -10.21 26.97 -3.66
CA LEU A 693 -8.82 27.33 -3.90
C LEU A 693 -8.75 28.74 -4.52
N VAL A 694 -8.19 29.70 -3.80
CA VAL A 694 -7.77 31.00 -4.31
C VAL A 694 -6.36 31.25 -3.78
N GLU A 695 -5.40 31.50 -4.66
CA GLU A 695 -4.07 32.00 -4.31
C GLU A 695 -4.15 33.51 -4.09
N GLU A 696 -3.57 34.01 -2.99
CA GLU A 696 -3.47 35.44 -2.70
C GLU A 696 -2.08 35.76 -2.14
N ASP A 697 -1.20 36.27 -3.00
CA ASP A 697 -0.08 37.13 -2.62
C ASP A 697 -0.11 38.38 -3.52
N PHE A 698 0.04 39.57 -2.92
CA PHE A 698 -0.01 40.86 -3.63
C PHE A 698 1.25 41.68 -3.39
N ASP A 699 1.90 42.13 -4.47
CA ASP A 699 2.99 43.11 -4.44
C ASP A 699 2.54 44.55 -4.78
N ALA A 700 3.30 45.52 -4.28
CA ALA A 700 3.00 46.94 -4.42
C ALA A 700 3.36 47.51 -5.80
N GLY A 701 2.37 47.84 -6.63
CA GLY A 701 2.63 48.63 -7.86
C GLY A 701 1.51 48.80 -8.89
N THR A 702 0.44 48.02 -8.85
CA THR A 702 -0.58 48.00 -9.92
C THR A 702 -1.86 48.71 -9.51
N ALA A 703 -2.36 49.59 -10.38
CA ALA A 703 -3.63 50.28 -10.21
C ALA A 703 -4.78 49.35 -10.66
N ASP A 704 -5.68 49.02 -9.73
CA ASP A 704 -6.76 48.05 -9.94
C ASP A 704 -8.12 48.72 -10.21
N GLN A 705 -8.86 48.16 -11.18
CA GLN A 705 -10.31 48.32 -11.33
C GLN A 705 -10.98 46.95 -11.49
N THR A 706 -11.83 46.65 -10.50
CA THR A 706 -13.10 45.89 -10.54
C THR A 706 -13.06 44.36 -10.65
N ILE A 707 -13.38 43.71 -9.52
CA ILE A 707 -13.82 42.32 -9.41
C ILE A 707 -15.27 42.17 -9.90
N ALA A 708 -15.53 41.18 -10.75
CA ALA A 708 -16.87 40.64 -11.00
C ALA A 708 -16.89 39.14 -10.67
N GLY A 709 -17.67 38.77 -9.64
CA GLY A 709 -18.02 37.38 -9.37
C GLY A 709 -19.28 36.95 -10.15
N SER A 710 -19.35 35.67 -10.52
CA SER A 710 -20.60 34.99 -10.90
C SER A 710 -20.71 33.72 -10.04
N ASN A 711 -21.88 33.26 -9.59
CA ASN A 711 -23.18 33.35 -10.25
C ASN A 711 -24.37 33.25 -9.28
N GLY A 712 -25.49 33.93 -9.60
CA GLY A 712 -26.77 33.63 -8.98
C GLY A 712 -27.89 34.67 -8.95
N GLY A 713 -27.99 35.64 -9.87
CA GLY A 713 -29.14 36.55 -9.87
C GLY A 713 -29.32 37.47 -11.08
N ILE A 714 -30.08 36.97 -12.07
CA ILE A 714 -30.79 37.69 -13.15
C ILE A 714 -30.01 37.91 -14.46
N GLY A 715 -30.36 37.11 -15.48
CA GLY A 715 -29.93 37.32 -16.87
C GLY A 715 -30.33 36.27 -17.92
N TRP A 716 -31.24 35.32 -17.69
CA TRP A 716 -31.66 34.36 -18.73
C TRP A 716 -32.92 34.85 -19.45
N GLY A 717 -32.74 35.51 -20.59
CA GLY A 717 -33.78 35.75 -21.59
C GLY A 717 -33.61 34.80 -22.77
N GLY A 718 -34.02 33.54 -22.62
CA GLY A 718 -34.00 32.57 -23.71
C GLY A 718 -34.46 31.20 -23.24
N SER A 719 -35.44 30.63 -23.94
CA SER A 719 -35.92 29.25 -23.74
C SER A 719 -34.84 28.28 -24.22
N TRP A 720 -34.27 27.48 -23.32
CA TRP A 720 -33.27 26.46 -23.66
C TRP A 720 -33.89 25.06 -23.70
N THR A 721 -33.67 24.34 -24.79
CA THR A 721 -33.89 22.90 -24.93
C THR A 721 -32.63 22.32 -25.59
N GLY A 722 -31.76 21.67 -24.82
CA GLY A 722 -30.53 21.03 -25.31
C GLY A 722 -29.42 20.81 -24.27
N HIS A 723 -28.65 19.71 -24.36
CA HIS A 723 -27.53 19.36 -23.47
C HIS A 723 -26.23 20.10 -23.89
N SER A 724 -25.78 21.07 -23.09
CA SER A 724 -24.49 21.75 -23.27
C SER A 724 -23.89 22.09 -21.90
N SER A 725 -22.60 21.82 -21.70
CA SER A 725 -21.91 21.99 -20.41
C SER A 725 -20.40 22.17 -20.60
N TRP A 726 -19.78 22.93 -19.70
CA TRP A 726 -18.33 22.85 -19.45
C TRP A 726 -18.07 21.81 -18.37
N VAL A 727 -17.09 20.94 -18.57
CA VAL A 727 -16.69 19.93 -17.58
C VAL A 727 -15.17 19.96 -17.47
N TYR A 728 -14.65 19.95 -16.24
CA TYR A 728 -13.24 19.65 -15.99
C TYR A 728 -13.04 18.15 -16.21
N ALA A 729 -12.17 17.77 -17.14
CA ALA A 729 -11.93 16.37 -17.45
C ALA A 729 -10.42 16.08 -17.41
N PRO A 730 -9.99 15.02 -16.71
CA PRO A 730 -8.65 14.48 -16.89
C PRO A 730 -8.52 13.89 -18.31
N VAL A 731 -7.37 14.06 -18.94
CA VAL A 731 -7.11 13.54 -20.29
C VAL A 731 -6.62 12.09 -20.20
N GLU A 732 -7.53 11.13 -20.36
CA GLU A 732 -7.14 9.77 -20.74
C GLU A 732 -7.34 9.59 -22.25
N THR A 733 -6.29 9.89 -23.04
CA THR A 733 -6.13 9.26 -24.35
C THR A 733 -4.68 8.84 -24.51
N SER A 734 -4.50 7.57 -24.82
CA SER A 734 -3.24 6.83 -24.87
C SER A 734 -2.15 7.49 -25.72
N SER A 735 -1.22 8.20 -25.10
CA SER A 735 0.22 7.95 -25.16
C SER A 735 0.99 9.03 -24.40
N SER A 736 1.74 8.59 -23.38
CA SER A 736 2.85 9.27 -22.68
C SER A 736 2.62 10.67 -22.09
N ASN A 737 2.71 10.74 -20.75
CA ASN A 737 3.09 11.89 -19.91
C ASN A 737 2.45 13.24 -20.21
N ASP A 738 1.25 13.48 -19.67
CA ASP A 738 0.84 14.82 -19.24
C ASP A 738 -0.33 14.71 -18.23
N GLY A 739 -0.04 14.96 -16.96
CA GLY A 739 -1.03 15.06 -15.88
C GLY A 739 -1.82 16.38 -15.89
N GLY A 740 -2.08 16.95 -17.07
CA GLY A 740 -2.78 18.22 -17.22
C GLY A 740 -4.29 18.04 -17.23
N ALA A 741 -4.99 18.66 -16.27
CA ALA A 741 -6.44 18.82 -16.34
C ALA A 741 -6.79 19.80 -17.49
N GLY A 742 -7.70 19.40 -18.38
CA GLY A 742 -8.15 20.24 -19.50
C GLY A 742 -9.61 20.68 -19.34
N LEU A 743 -9.98 21.79 -19.98
CA LEU A 743 -11.37 22.25 -19.98
C LEU A 743 -12.09 21.73 -21.24
N GLU A 744 -13.01 20.78 -21.05
CA GLU A 744 -13.75 20.17 -22.16
C GLU A 744 -15.08 20.90 -22.39
N ALA A 745 -15.29 21.39 -23.61
CA ALA A 745 -16.55 21.96 -24.07
C ALA A 745 -17.34 20.94 -24.88
N ARG A 746 -18.56 20.64 -24.44
CA ARG A 746 -19.50 19.81 -25.20
C ARG A 746 -20.68 20.64 -25.68
N ILE A 747 -20.92 20.63 -26.99
CA ILE A 747 -22.04 21.36 -27.61
C ILE A 747 -22.99 20.38 -28.28
N GLY A 748 -24.22 20.32 -27.77
CA GLY A 748 -25.23 19.37 -28.23
C GLY A 748 -25.95 19.84 -29.49
N ASP A 749 -26.64 20.97 -29.45
CA ASP A 749 -27.63 21.31 -30.48
C ASP A 749 -27.19 22.38 -31.49
N GLN A 750 -27.88 22.41 -32.62
CA GLN A 750 -27.74 23.41 -33.67
C GLN A 750 -27.88 24.84 -33.15
N GLY A 751 -26.96 25.74 -33.53
CA GLY A 751 -27.03 27.15 -33.15
C GLY A 751 -26.65 27.43 -31.69
N THR A 752 -26.12 26.43 -30.97
CA THR A 752 -25.55 26.63 -29.64
C THR A 752 -24.19 27.32 -29.73
N SER A 753 -23.97 28.30 -28.85
CA SER A 753 -22.68 28.96 -28.68
C SER A 753 -22.26 28.92 -27.21
N LEU A 754 -20.95 28.80 -26.99
CA LEU A 754 -20.35 28.78 -25.67
C LEU A 754 -19.14 29.72 -25.70
N SER A 755 -19.14 30.75 -24.87
CA SER A 755 -18.07 31.78 -24.85
C SER A 755 -17.28 31.69 -23.56
N ARG A 756 -15.96 31.84 -23.64
CA ARG A 756 -15.04 31.97 -22.50
C ARG A 756 -14.13 33.18 -22.72
N PRO A 757 -14.31 34.28 -21.97
CA PRO A 757 -13.37 35.40 -22.01
C PRO A 757 -12.04 35.01 -21.33
N PHE A 758 -10.97 35.68 -21.71
CA PHE A 758 -9.69 35.67 -20.99
C PHE A 758 -9.79 36.53 -19.74
N GLN A 759 -8.96 36.22 -18.74
CA GLN A 759 -8.82 37.09 -17.56
C GLN A 759 -8.23 38.46 -17.94
N THR A 760 -7.33 38.49 -18.93
CA THR A 760 -6.72 39.71 -19.47
C THR A 760 -6.72 39.67 -20.99
N ALA A 761 -7.12 40.77 -21.64
CA ALA A 761 -7.01 40.89 -23.08
C ALA A 761 -5.54 41.01 -23.51
N VAL A 762 -5.13 40.24 -24.51
CA VAL A 762 -3.76 40.22 -25.02
C VAL A 762 -3.70 40.94 -26.35
N THR A 763 -2.95 42.04 -26.43
CA THR A 763 -2.72 42.78 -27.68
C THR A 763 -1.34 42.47 -28.25
N ILE A 764 -1.28 42.09 -29.52
CA ILE A 764 -0.03 41.70 -30.21
C ILE A 764 0.25 42.68 -31.34
N GLY A 765 1.50 43.13 -31.46
CA GLY A 765 1.98 43.99 -32.55
C GLY A 765 1.84 45.50 -32.32
N SER A 766 1.93 45.97 -31.07
CA SER A 766 1.67 47.38 -30.72
C SER A 766 2.86 48.34 -30.97
N GLY A 767 4.09 47.84 -31.14
CA GLY A 767 5.28 48.66 -31.36
C GLY A 767 6.61 47.88 -31.30
N THR A 768 7.74 48.57 -31.53
CA THR A 768 9.07 47.99 -31.84
C THR A 768 9.80 47.28 -30.71
N ASP A 769 9.21 47.17 -29.52
CA ASP A 769 9.82 46.51 -28.34
C ASP A 769 8.94 45.41 -27.73
N ASP A 770 7.81 45.06 -28.37
CA ASP A 770 6.94 43.96 -27.90
C ASP A 770 7.51 42.60 -28.35
N LEU A 771 8.18 41.89 -27.44
CA LEU A 771 8.51 40.46 -27.57
C LEU A 771 7.34 39.55 -27.14
N SER A 772 6.10 40.05 -27.23
CA SER A 772 4.91 39.25 -26.91
C SER A 772 4.70 38.17 -27.97
N ASP A 773 4.77 36.91 -27.53
CA ASP A 773 4.50 35.73 -28.34
C ASP A 773 3.35 34.95 -27.70
N VAL A 774 2.33 34.59 -28.48
CA VAL A 774 1.15 33.86 -27.96
C VAL A 774 1.00 32.55 -28.71
N LEU A 775 1.01 31.44 -27.98
CA LEU A 775 0.73 30.11 -28.51
C LEU A 775 -0.56 29.57 -27.89
N LEU A 776 -1.49 29.13 -28.73
CA LEU A 776 -2.77 28.56 -28.34
C LEU A 776 -2.89 27.13 -28.85
N SER A 777 -2.84 26.14 -27.95
CA SER A 777 -2.99 24.72 -28.27
C SER A 777 -4.42 24.20 -28.03
N MET A 778 -4.91 23.30 -28.89
CA MET A 778 -6.27 22.75 -28.80
C MET A 778 -6.41 21.36 -29.44
N VAL A 779 -7.41 20.60 -28.98
CA VAL A 779 -7.81 19.30 -29.54
C VAL A 779 -9.26 19.32 -30.01
N MET A 780 -9.50 18.82 -31.22
CA MET A 780 -10.82 18.79 -31.85
C MET A 780 -11.16 17.38 -32.33
N ASP A 781 -12.25 16.81 -31.81
CA ASP A 781 -12.78 15.52 -32.26
C ASP A 781 -13.84 15.73 -33.33
N ILE A 782 -13.60 15.21 -34.53
CA ILE A 782 -14.53 15.31 -35.65
C ILE A 782 -15.18 13.94 -35.86
N ASN A 783 -16.41 13.76 -35.38
CA ASN A 783 -17.05 12.43 -35.25
C ASN A 783 -17.84 11.95 -36.49
N GLU A 784 -18.17 12.80 -37.47
CA GLU A 784 -18.89 12.39 -38.69
C GLU A 784 -18.39 13.05 -39.99
N PRO A 785 -18.57 12.40 -41.17
CA PRO A 785 -18.28 13.01 -42.47
C PRO A 785 -19.20 14.22 -42.73
N ILE A 786 -18.61 15.40 -42.93
CA ILE A 786 -19.37 16.66 -43.02
C ILE A 786 -20.00 16.81 -44.42
N ALA A 787 -21.33 16.87 -44.51
CA ALA A 787 -22.08 17.16 -45.73
C ALA A 787 -22.75 18.56 -45.70
N ILE A 788 -22.62 19.31 -46.80
CA ILE A 788 -23.23 20.62 -47.15
C ILE A 788 -23.80 21.45 -45.96
N GLY A 789 -22.93 22.20 -45.28
CA GLY A 789 -23.26 23.13 -44.18
C GLY A 789 -22.07 23.21 -43.20
N HIS A 790 -21.79 24.39 -42.61
CA HIS A 790 -20.66 24.57 -41.68
C HIS A 790 -20.86 23.72 -40.40
N SER A 791 -19.82 23.05 -39.89
CA SER A 791 -19.91 22.05 -38.79
C SER A 791 -19.67 22.62 -37.38
N VAL A 792 -18.44 23.06 -37.08
CA VAL A 792 -18.03 23.59 -35.76
C VAL A 792 -16.90 24.60 -35.97
N ARG A 793 -16.92 25.75 -35.28
CA ARG A 793 -15.84 26.75 -35.35
C ARG A 793 -15.47 27.30 -33.97
N LEU A 794 -14.17 27.51 -33.75
CA LEU A 794 -13.65 28.28 -32.64
C LEU A 794 -13.46 29.72 -33.11
N GLU A 795 -14.35 30.61 -32.69
CA GLU A 795 -14.28 32.04 -32.93
C GLU A 795 -13.28 32.68 -31.98
N ILE A 796 -12.42 33.52 -32.54
CA ILE A 796 -11.45 34.33 -31.81
C ILE A 796 -12.10 35.70 -31.62
N MET A 797 -12.21 36.13 -30.36
CA MET A 797 -13.05 37.26 -29.98
C MET A 797 -12.22 38.46 -29.49
N ASN A 798 -12.76 39.64 -29.78
CA ASN A 798 -12.46 40.90 -29.12
C ASN A 798 -13.80 41.50 -28.63
N GLU A 799 -14.03 41.39 -27.35
CA GLU A 799 -15.24 41.65 -26.58
C GLU A 799 -16.42 40.84 -27.11
N THR A 800 -17.21 41.48 -27.97
CA THR A 800 -18.39 40.90 -28.62
C THR A 800 -18.19 40.66 -30.11
N THR A 801 -17.07 41.13 -30.66
CA THR A 801 -16.77 41.12 -32.09
C THR A 801 -15.85 39.94 -32.41
N GLN A 802 -16.28 39.10 -33.36
CA GLN A 802 -15.44 38.04 -33.90
C GLN A 802 -14.35 38.67 -34.78
N ILE A 803 -13.10 38.47 -34.41
CA ILE A 803 -11.93 38.95 -35.17
C ILE A 803 -11.28 37.83 -35.99
N GLY A 804 -11.65 36.57 -35.78
CA GLY A 804 -11.22 35.45 -36.60
C GLY A 804 -11.85 34.13 -36.18
N TYR A 805 -11.47 33.03 -36.81
CA TYR A 805 -11.85 31.69 -36.39
C TYR A 805 -10.98 30.59 -37.00
N ILE A 806 -10.90 29.47 -36.30
CA ILE A 806 -10.31 28.21 -36.77
C ILE A 806 -11.45 27.21 -37.04
N GLY A 807 -11.37 26.46 -38.14
CA GLY A 807 -12.37 25.43 -38.45
C GLY A 807 -12.25 24.81 -39.84
N LYS A 808 -13.34 24.22 -40.34
CA LYS A 808 -13.41 23.57 -41.65
C LYS A 808 -14.43 24.25 -42.57
N LYS A 809 -14.01 24.55 -43.81
CA LYS A 809 -14.86 25.20 -44.82
C LYS A 809 -15.75 24.17 -45.55
N ILE A 810 -16.94 24.58 -46.00
CA ILE A 810 -17.88 23.73 -46.76
C ILE A 810 -17.17 23.19 -48.03
N ASN A 811 -17.11 21.86 -48.19
CA ASN A 811 -16.38 21.17 -49.27
C ASN A 811 -14.90 21.62 -49.39
N GLY A 812 -14.29 22.07 -48.30
CA GLY A 812 -12.95 22.65 -48.27
C GLY A 812 -12.07 22.10 -47.15
N SER A 813 -10.85 22.61 -47.09
CA SER A 813 -9.79 22.21 -46.15
C SER A 813 -9.97 22.80 -44.75
N LEU A 814 -9.31 22.18 -43.78
CA LEU A 814 -9.05 22.75 -42.45
C LEU A 814 -8.16 23.98 -42.59
N GLY A 815 -8.41 24.99 -41.76
CA GLY A 815 -7.73 26.27 -41.85
C GLY A 815 -8.22 27.30 -40.82
N PHE A 816 -7.75 28.54 -40.98
CA PHE A 816 -8.16 29.66 -40.15
C PHE A 816 -8.29 30.96 -40.93
N GLU A 817 -8.96 31.94 -40.34
CA GLU A 817 -9.04 33.31 -40.82
C GLU A 817 -8.89 34.26 -39.62
N LEU A 818 -8.10 35.31 -39.76
CA LEU A 818 -7.86 36.33 -38.74
C LEU A 818 -7.88 37.72 -39.39
N GLY A 819 -8.60 38.67 -38.77
CA GLY A 819 -8.83 40.00 -39.32
C GLY A 819 -9.34 39.96 -40.77
N ASP A 820 -8.76 40.80 -41.62
CA ASP A 820 -9.06 40.86 -43.06
C ASP A 820 -8.13 39.96 -43.91
N SER A 821 -7.42 38.99 -43.31
CA SER A 821 -6.42 38.15 -44.02
C SER A 821 -7.03 37.23 -45.08
N GLY A 822 -8.34 36.98 -45.02
CA GLY A 822 -9.02 35.93 -45.75
C GLY A 822 -8.61 34.51 -45.28
N TRP A 823 -9.42 33.52 -45.65
CA TRP A 823 -9.26 32.11 -45.26
C TRP A 823 -7.93 31.48 -45.75
N GLN A 824 -7.13 31.01 -44.79
CA GLN A 824 -5.87 30.31 -45.01
C GLN A 824 -6.05 28.80 -44.80
N ASN A 825 -5.65 28.00 -45.80
CA ASN A 825 -5.78 26.55 -45.75
C ASN A 825 -4.52 25.89 -45.17
N LEU A 826 -4.68 25.00 -44.20
CA LEU A 826 -3.58 24.23 -43.57
C LEU A 826 -2.89 23.24 -44.55
N SER A 827 -3.46 23.06 -45.76
CA SER A 827 -2.79 23.04 -47.08
C SER A 827 -3.49 22.12 -48.09
N ASN A 828 -3.07 22.16 -49.36
CA ASN A 828 -3.52 21.34 -50.50
C ASN A 828 -3.16 19.83 -50.40
N SER A 829 -2.77 19.32 -49.23
CA SER A 829 -2.30 17.93 -49.03
C SER A 829 -3.33 17.00 -48.37
N ILE A 830 -4.42 17.55 -47.83
CA ILE A 830 -5.58 16.78 -47.35
C ILE A 830 -6.54 16.68 -48.55
N GLY A 831 -6.49 15.56 -49.27
CA GLY A 831 -7.13 15.40 -50.58
C GLY A 831 -8.62 15.82 -50.65
N PRO A 832 -9.15 16.13 -51.85
CA PRO A 832 -10.46 16.79 -52.05
C PRO A 832 -11.70 15.91 -51.76
N THR A 833 -11.54 14.75 -51.10
CA THR A 833 -12.64 13.81 -50.87
C THR A 833 -12.67 13.34 -49.42
N ASN A 834 -13.61 13.89 -48.64
CA ASN A 834 -14.33 13.29 -47.50
C ASN A 834 -13.58 12.52 -46.38
N ALA A 835 -12.25 12.53 -46.30
CA ALA A 835 -11.52 11.84 -45.23
C ALA A 835 -10.88 12.86 -44.27
N THR A 836 -11.47 13.04 -43.09
CA THR A 836 -10.88 13.66 -41.87
C THR A 836 -11.95 13.57 -40.77
N VAL A 837 -12.34 12.34 -40.46
CA VAL A 837 -13.07 11.99 -39.22
C VAL A 837 -11.99 11.44 -38.30
N GLY A 838 -11.84 12.00 -37.10
CA GLY A 838 -10.74 11.70 -36.19
C GLY A 838 -10.42 12.87 -35.25
N THR A 839 -9.47 12.66 -34.34
CA THR A 839 -8.99 13.64 -33.37
C THR A 839 -7.83 14.44 -33.96
N TRP A 840 -7.92 15.77 -33.90
CA TRP A 840 -6.94 16.69 -34.46
C TRP A 840 -6.37 17.61 -33.40
N HIS A 841 -5.04 17.77 -33.40
CA HIS A 841 -4.33 18.71 -32.54
C HIS A 841 -3.99 19.96 -33.38
N PHE A 842 -4.25 21.15 -32.84
CA PHE A 842 -3.92 22.43 -33.48
C PHE A 842 -3.16 23.33 -32.51
N ALA A 843 -2.24 24.13 -33.04
CA ALA A 843 -1.58 25.20 -32.30
C ALA A 843 -1.58 26.50 -33.12
N LEU A 844 -2.17 27.58 -32.62
CA LEU A 844 -2.13 28.90 -33.24
C LEU A 844 -1.07 29.77 -32.56
N HIS A 845 -0.08 30.18 -33.33
CA HIS A 845 1.06 30.98 -32.90
C HIS A 845 0.95 32.39 -33.45
N LEU A 846 0.99 33.41 -32.60
CA LEU A 846 0.87 34.82 -32.95
C LEU A 846 2.07 35.60 -32.44
N LYS A 847 2.83 36.21 -33.35
CA LYS A 847 4.08 36.89 -33.06
C LYS A 847 4.08 38.34 -33.56
N SER A 848 4.64 39.23 -32.74
CA SER A 848 4.89 40.63 -33.13
C SER A 848 5.91 40.72 -34.30
N GLY A 849 5.54 41.47 -35.34
CA GLY A 849 6.35 41.70 -36.54
C GLY A 849 6.76 43.17 -36.70
N ASN A 850 7.77 43.42 -37.54
CA ASN A 850 8.32 44.75 -37.74
C ASN A 850 7.29 45.75 -38.28
N GLY A 851 7.14 46.89 -37.61
CA GLY A 851 6.28 47.99 -38.05
C GLY A 851 4.82 47.91 -37.58
N GLY A 852 4.54 47.13 -36.52
CA GLY A 852 3.20 47.01 -35.93
C GLY A 852 2.30 45.97 -36.61
N THR A 853 2.90 45.06 -37.37
CA THR A 853 2.22 43.92 -38.02
C THR A 853 2.26 42.69 -37.12
N VAL A 854 1.33 41.75 -37.29
CA VAL A 854 1.33 40.46 -36.58
C VAL A 854 1.54 39.32 -37.56
N GLU A 855 2.46 38.40 -37.26
CA GLU A 855 2.61 37.13 -37.96
C GLU A 855 1.80 36.05 -37.24
N ALA A 856 0.93 35.35 -37.95
CA ALA A 856 0.04 34.34 -37.40
C ALA A 856 0.26 33.00 -38.12
N THR A 857 0.66 31.95 -37.39
CA THR A 857 0.87 30.61 -37.94
C THR A 857 -0.01 29.59 -37.22
N LEU A 858 -0.84 28.87 -37.97
CA LEU A 858 -1.55 27.70 -37.47
C LEU A 858 -0.76 26.45 -37.82
N TYR A 859 -0.48 25.63 -36.81
CA TYR A 859 0.06 24.29 -36.91
C TYR A 859 -1.06 23.27 -36.69
N GLY A 860 -0.98 22.10 -37.32
CA GLY A 860 -1.91 21.02 -37.02
C GLY A 860 -1.42 19.62 -37.40
N ALA A 861 -1.97 18.63 -36.71
CA ALA A 861 -1.65 17.21 -36.84
C ALA A 861 -2.87 16.33 -36.52
N GLU A 862 -2.91 15.13 -37.06
CA GLU A 862 -3.80 14.07 -36.56
C GLU A 862 -3.20 13.50 -35.27
N ALA A 863 -4.04 13.10 -34.29
CA ALA A 863 -3.57 12.73 -32.95
C ALA A 863 -2.46 11.64 -32.94
N ASP A 864 -2.50 10.72 -33.91
CA ASP A 864 -1.52 9.63 -34.03
C ASP A 864 -0.16 10.06 -34.63
N ASP A 865 -0.06 11.27 -35.18
CA ASP A 865 1.14 11.80 -35.84
C ASP A 865 2.03 12.68 -34.93
N THR A 866 1.61 12.97 -33.68
CA THR A 866 2.37 13.82 -32.73
C THR A 866 2.64 13.13 -31.40
N THR A 867 3.91 13.11 -30.98
CA THR A 867 4.32 12.57 -29.66
C THR A 867 4.51 13.63 -28.58
N ALA A 868 4.32 14.92 -28.92
CA ALA A 868 4.60 16.10 -28.07
C ALA A 868 3.82 17.34 -28.61
N PRO A 869 2.54 17.53 -28.22
CA PRO A 869 1.65 18.59 -28.75
C PRO A 869 2.05 20.03 -28.36
N GLU A 870 2.89 20.20 -27.36
CA GLU A 870 3.46 21.48 -26.91
C GLU A 870 4.64 21.95 -27.78
N ASN A 871 5.29 21.04 -28.50
CA ASN A 871 6.43 21.36 -29.35
C ASN A 871 6.01 21.67 -30.80
N ARG A 872 5.99 22.95 -31.20
CA ARG A 872 5.61 23.38 -32.56
C ARG A 872 6.41 22.73 -33.71
N LEU A 873 7.61 22.19 -33.45
CA LEU A 873 8.44 21.52 -34.46
C LEU A 873 7.99 20.09 -34.78
N SER A 874 7.09 19.52 -33.96
CA SER A 874 6.54 18.17 -34.16
C SER A 874 5.36 18.14 -35.15
N TYR A 875 4.76 19.29 -35.46
CA TYR A 875 3.57 19.39 -36.30
C TYR A 875 3.89 19.25 -37.80
N PRO A 876 3.29 18.29 -38.52
CA PRO A 876 3.57 18.04 -39.93
C PRO A 876 2.95 19.07 -40.89
N TYR A 877 1.95 19.85 -40.44
CA TYR A 877 1.26 20.84 -41.27
C TYR A 877 1.28 22.23 -40.62
N ALA A 878 1.58 23.27 -41.42
CA ALA A 878 1.58 24.65 -40.97
C ALA A 878 1.11 25.60 -42.09
N VAL A 879 0.39 26.66 -41.72
CA VAL A 879 0.04 27.77 -42.62
C VAL A 879 0.17 29.11 -41.92
N THR A 880 0.76 30.09 -42.59
CA THR A 880 1.03 31.42 -42.04
C THR A 880 0.24 32.50 -42.78
N ALA A 881 -0.24 33.50 -42.04
CA ALA A 881 -0.75 34.77 -42.54
C ALA A 881 -0.09 35.94 -41.82
N THR A 882 -0.19 37.13 -42.42
CA THR A 882 0.29 38.38 -41.83
C THR A 882 -0.87 39.35 -41.72
N LEU A 883 -0.98 40.00 -40.57
CA LEU A 883 -1.97 41.03 -40.27
C LEU A 883 -1.26 42.38 -40.30
N SER A 884 -1.89 43.34 -40.99
CA SER A 884 -1.32 44.67 -41.19
C SER A 884 -1.48 45.61 -39.99
N GLU A 885 -2.20 45.19 -38.96
CA GLU A 885 -2.50 45.95 -37.75
C GLU A 885 -2.46 45.03 -36.53
N ALA A 886 -2.31 45.62 -35.35
CA ALA A 886 -2.30 44.90 -34.07
C ALA A 886 -3.63 44.17 -33.82
N VAL A 887 -3.57 43.02 -33.16
CA VAL A 887 -4.73 42.22 -32.79
C VAL A 887 -4.87 42.17 -31.29
N THR A 888 -6.08 42.37 -30.78
CA THR A 888 -6.42 42.18 -29.36
C THR A 888 -7.33 40.98 -29.21
N LEU A 889 -6.93 40.04 -28.36
CA LEU A 889 -7.61 38.79 -28.08
C LEU A 889 -8.11 38.84 -26.63
N ASP A 890 -9.40 38.68 -26.40
CA ASP A 890 -9.95 38.72 -25.04
C ASP A 890 -10.87 37.54 -24.74
N GLY A 891 -10.92 36.55 -25.63
CA GLY A 891 -11.67 35.33 -25.41
C GLY A 891 -11.87 34.49 -26.65
N PHE A 892 -12.51 33.35 -26.45
CA PHE A 892 -12.96 32.46 -27.51
C PHE A 892 -14.46 32.18 -27.41
N ARG A 893 -15.07 31.90 -28.56
CA ARG A 893 -16.42 31.34 -28.62
C ARG A 893 -16.46 30.11 -29.49
N LEU A 894 -16.91 29.02 -28.91
CA LEU A 894 -17.25 27.82 -29.64
C LEU A 894 -18.68 27.92 -30.19
N HIS A 895 -18.87 27.63 -31.48
CA HIS A 895 -20.18 27.76 -32.11
C HIS A 895 -20.49 26.61 -33.09
N ARG A 896 -21.68 26.00 -32.95
CA ARG A 896 -22.20 24.98 -33.89
C ARG A 896 -23.03 25.61 -34.98
N HIS A 897 -22.72 25.33 -36.24
CA HIS A 897 -23.50 25.81 -37.38
C HIS A 897 -24.19 24.65 -38.13
N ASN A 898 -25.24 24.96 -38.88
CA ASN A 898 -26.10 24.09 -39.71
C ASN A 898 -25.67 22.62 -39.99
N ASN A 899 -26.34 21.66 -39.34
CA ASN A 899 -26.40 20.22 -39.65
C ASN A 899 -27.72 19.58 -39.13
N THR A 900 -28.22 18.54 -39.80
CA THR A 900 -29.57 17.98 -39.58
C THR A 900 -29.60 16.64 -38.81
N THR A 901 -28.48 16.18 -38.27
CA THR A 901 -28.36 14.90 -37.53
C THR A 901 -27.87 15.06 -36.09
N SER A 902 -28.31 14.13 -35.23
CA SER A 902 -28.31 14.18 -33.76
C SER A 902 -26.99 13.75 -33.07
N GLY A 903 -25.83 13.91 -33.71
CA GLY A 903 -24.52 13.56 -33.13
C GLY A 903 -23.94 14.67 -32.25
N ILE A 904 -23.17 14.32 -31.21
CA ILE A 904 -22.44 15.26 -30.33
C ILE A 904 -21.02 15.45 -30.90
N ASP A 905 -20.62 16.70 -31.18
CA ASP A 905 -19.23 17.06 -31.52
C ASP A 905 -18.58 17.63 -30.24
N SER A 906 -17.33 17.22 -29.94
CA SER A 906 -16.56 17.68 -28.77
C SER A 906 -15.33 18.46 -29.20
N ILE A 907 -15.06 19.58 -28.52
CA ILE A 907 -13.79 20.30 -28.61
C ILE A 907 -13.22 20.39 -27.20
N ARG A 908 -11.98 19.91 -27.05
CA ARG A 908 -11.25 19.94 -25.80
C ARG A 908 -10.17 21.01 -25.92
N LEU A 909 -10.30 22.05 -25.11
CA LEU A 909 -9.23 23.04 -24.93
C LEU A 909 -8.33 22.48 -23.83
N MET A 910 -7.15 22.01 -24.19
CA MET A 910 -6.09 21.76 -23.21
C MET A 910 -5.72 23.12 -22.64
N GLU A 911 -5.74 23.31 -21.33
CA GLU A 911 -5.36 24.59 -20.71
C GLU A 911 -3.84 24.81 -20.77
N ASN A 912 -3.28 24.85 -21.98
CA ASN A 912 -1.99 25.50 -22.22
C ASN A 912 -2.28 26.93 -22.66
N TYR A 913 -2.74 27.76 -21.71
CA TYR A 913 -2.56 29.21 -21.83
C TYR A 913 -1.10 29.52 -21.53
N ALA A 914 -0.19 29.12 -22.41
CA ALA A 914 1.18 29.56 -22.30
C ALA A 914 1.24 31.01 -22.77
N THR A 915 1.08 31.96 -21.84
CA THR A 915 2.18 32.94 -21.75
C THR A 915 3.37 32.13 -21.30
N LEU A 916 4.14 31.59 -22.27
CA LEU A 916 5.43 30.98 -22.01
C LEU A 916 6.27 32.08 -21.36
N LEU A 917 6.35 32.04 -20.03
CA LEU A 917 7.48 32.60 -19.33
C LEU A 917 8.63 31.62 -19.60
N VAL A 918 9.80 32.17 -19.90
CA VAL A 918 10.98 31.36 -20.20
C VAL A 918 11.31 30.52 -18.96
N ASP A 919 11.77 29.29 -19.18
CA ASP A 919 12.24 28.32 -18.17
C ASP A 919 13.54 27.79 -18.76
N SER A 920 14.65 28.38 -18.30
CA SER A 920 15.97 28.26 -18.91
C SER A 920 16.70 26.97 -18.51
N ASP A 921 16.31 26.34 -17.39
CA ASP A 921 16.94 25.14 -16.83
C ASP A 921 16.08 23.87 -16.92
N GLY A 922 14.77 24.01 -17.14
CA GLY A 922 13.79 22.96 -17.35
C GLY A 922 13.26 22.31 -16.07
N ASP A 923 13.28 23.01 -14.93
CA ASP A 923 12.82 22.49 -13.64
C ASP A 923 11.31 22.70 -13.36
N ASN A 924 10.63 23.45 -14.23
CA ASN A 924 9.22 23.88 -14.18
C ASN A 924 8.89 25.07 -13.25
N TYR A 925 9.89 25.78 -12.74
CA TYR A 925 9.75 27.15 -12.24
C TYR A 925 10.11 28.13 -13.38
N PRO A 926 9.23 29.11 -13.71
CA PRO A 926 9.58 30.06 -14.77
C PRO A 926 10.61 31.08 -14.27
N ASP A 927 11.52 31.50 -15.15
CA ASP A 927 12.64 32.44 -14.91
C ASP A 927 12.21 33.74 -14.19
N ILE A 928 10.93 34.14 -14.30
CA ILE A 928 10.45 35.34 -13.61
C ILE A 928 10.23 35.16 -12.10
N THR A 929 10.24 33.91 -11.62
CA THR A 929 10.01 33.50 -10.23
C THR A 929 11.10 32.58 -9.69
N ASP A 930 12.04 32.15 -10.54
CA ASP A 930 13.25 31.46 -10.13
C ASP A 930 14.32 32.50 -9.72
N PRO A 931 14.97 32.37 -8.55
CA PRO A 931 16.10 33.22 -8.18
C PRO A 931 17.48 32.78 -8.75
N ASP A 932 17.58 31.62 -9.40
CA ASP A 932 18.77 31.06 -10.09
C ASP A 932 18.32 30.40 -11.41
N ASP A 933 18.05 31.22 -12.42
CA ASP A 933 17.39 30.92 -13.71
C ASP A 933 18.04 29.76 -14.51
N ASP A 934 19.31 29.42 -14.24
CA ASP A 934 20.04 28.32 -14.89
C ASP A 934 20.56 27.23 -13.93
N ASN A 935 20.25 27.38 -12.65
CA ASN A 935 20.57 26.50 -11.53
C ASN A 935 22.06 26.11 -11.45
N ASP A 936 22.96 27.04 -11.76
CA ASP A 936 24.41 26.82 -11.68
C ASP A 936 25.00 27.07 -10.28
N GLY A 937 24.18 27.57 -9.36
CA GLY A 937 24.50 27.86 -7.97
C GLY A 937 24.93 29.31 -7.72
N ILE A 938 24.90 30.18 -8.74
CA ILE A 938 25.04 31.63 -8.63
C ILE A 938 23.66 32.27 -8.86
N PRO A 939 23.05 32.92 -7.86
CA PRO A 939 21.75 33.58 -8.07
C PRO A 939 21.80 34.69 -9.13
N ASP A 940 20.72 34.91 -9.87
CA ASP A 940 20.66 35.87 -10.99
C ASP A 940 21.09 37.27 -10.57
N ALA A 941 20.72 37.67 -9.35
CA ALA A 941 21.05 38.98 -8.80
C ALA A 941 22.57 39.17 -8.67
N ASP A 942 23.30 38.11 -8.30
CA ASP A 942 24.75 38.10 -8.21
C ASP A 942 25.38 37.99 -9.62
N GLU A 943 24.80 37.22 -10.53
CA GLU A 943 25.29 37.13 -11.92
C GLU A 943 25.16 38.45 -12.67
N ILE A 944 24.02 39.13 -12.56
CA ILE A 944 23.79 40.45 -13.14
C ILE A 944 24.77 41.47 -12.55
N ALA A 945 25.07 41.37 -11.25
CA ALA A 945 26.02 42.27 -10.60
C ALA A 945 27.46 42.11 -11.12
N HIS A 946 27.84 40.89 -11.51
CA HIS A 946 29.19 40.57 -12.02
C HIS A 946 29.28 40.46 -13.55
N GLY A 947 28.17 40.64 -14.27
CA GLY A 947 28.09 40.65 -15.73
C GLY A 947 28.08 39.27 -16.38
N PHE A 948 27.66 38.26 -15.63
CA PHE A 948 27.39 36.88 -16.05
C PHE A 948 25.99 36.77 -16.68
N ASN A 949 25.67 35.60 -17.23
CA ASN A 949 24.42 35.39 -17.93
C ASN A 949 23.49 34.44 -17.16
N PRO A 950 22.41 34.96 -16.52
CA PRO A 950 21.52 34.17 -15.67
C PRO A 950 20.84 32.96 -16.32
N ASN A 951 20.90 32.87 -17.64
CA ASN A 951 20.21 31.83 -18.40
C ASN A 951 21.21 30.82 -18.99
N SER A 952 22.42 30.73 -18.44
CA SER A 952 23.54 29.95 -18.99
C SER A 952 24.60 29.56 -17.96
N ASN A 953 24.42 28.38 -17.36
CA ASN A 953 25.31 27.74 -16.38
C ASN A 953 26.80 27.51 -16.77
N ALA A 954 27.17 27.91 -17.99
CA ALA A 954 28.50 27.73 -18.52
C ALA A 954 29.54 28.64 -17.85
N ASP A 955 29.12 29.78 -17.29
CA ASP A 955 30.02 30.76 -16.67
C ASP A 955 30.32 30.48 -15.20
N ALA A 956 29.48 29.82 -14.40
CA ALA A 956 29.88 29.37 -13.04
C ALA A 956 31.21 28.60 -13.00
N ALA A 957 31.48 27.80 -14.04
CA ALA A 957 32.69 26.98 -14.13
C ALA A 957 33.92 27.72 -14.71
N LEU A 958 33.77 28.95 -15.19
CA LEU A 958 34.87 29.74 -15.76
C LEU A 958 35.68 30.44 -14.66
N ASP A 959 36.95 30.65 -14.94
CA ASP A 959 37.88 31.47 -14.16
C ASP A 959 38.11 32.77 -14.93
N SER A 960 37.22 33.75 -14.72
CA SER A 960 37.08 34.93 -15.60
C SER A 960 38.29 35.86 -15.53
N ASP A 961 38.96 35.93 -14.38
CA ASP A 961 40.13 36.77 -14.16
C ASP A 961 41.48 36.02 -14.15
N SER A 962 41.42 34.68 -14.26
CA SER A 962 42.56 33.76 -14.36
C SER A 962 43.45 33.70 -13.11
N ASP A 963 42.87 33.83 -11.94
CA ASP A 963 43.57 33.75 -10.65
C ASP A 963 43.66 32.32 -10.07
N GLY A 964 42.89 31.38 -10.65
CA GLY A 964 42.83 29.97 -10.30
C GLY A 964 41.58 29.53 -9.52
N PHE A 965 40.64 30.44 -9.24
CA PHE A 965 39.31 30.13 -8.73
C PHE A 965 38.25 30.28 -9.84
N ASN A 966 37.12 29.58 -9.75
CA ASN A 966 36.03 29.76 -10.70
C ASN A 966 34.97 30.69 -10.13
N ASN A 967 34.19 31.31 -11.02
CA ASN A 967 33.20 32.33 -10.70
C ASN A 967 32.26 31.90 -9.57
N LEU A 968 31.76 30.66 -9.59
CA LEU A 968 30.87 30.13 -8.55
C LEU A 968 31.53 30.13 -7.16
N HIS A 969 32.79 29.69 -7.06
CA HIS A 969 33.48 29.71 -5.76
C HIS A 969 33.66 31.14 -5.27
N GLU A 970 34.03 32.06 -6.14
CA GLU A 970 34.31 33.43 -5.75
C GLU A 970 33.06 34.15 -5.27
N VAL A 971 31.97 34.07 -6.03
CA VAL A 971 30.67 34.62 -5.61
C VAL A 971 30.19 33.96 -4.32
N SER A 972 30.30 32.63 -4.21
CA SER A 972 29.91 31.89 -2.99
C SER A 972 30.63 32.36 -1.73
N PHE A 973 31.89 32.81 -1.86
CA PHE A 973 32.71 33.31 -0.76
C PHE A 973 32.78 34.85 -0.67
N GLY A 974 32.11 35.56 -1.58
CA GLY A 974 32.04 37.02 -1.63
C GLY A 974 33.34 37.71 -2.07
N SER A 975 34.20 37.01 -2.84
CA SER A 975 35.29 37.65 -3.60
C SER A 975 34.80 38.09 -4.98
N ASP A 976 35.56 38.93 -5.69
CA ASP A 976 35.11 39.53 -6.95
C ASP A 976 35.67 38.69 -8.11
N PRO A 977 34.82 37.94 -8.84
CA PRO A 977 35.26 37.02 -9.89
C PRO A 977 35.86 37.69 -11.13
N ASN A 978 35.91 39.04 -11.15
CA ASN A 978 36.52 39.82 -12.21
C ASN A 978 37.81 40.55 -11.79
N ASP A 979 38.31 40.33 -10.56
CA ASP A 979 39.54 40.95 -10.04
C ASP A 979 40.49 39.92 -9.41
N ALA A 980 41.54 39.54 -10.16
CA ALA A 980 42.50 38.51 -9.74
C ALA A 980 43.32 38.82 -8.46
N ALA A 981 43.13 39.99 -7.85
CA ALA A 981 43.65 40.33 -6.52
C ALA A 981 42.67 40.03 -5.37
N SER A 982 41.40 39.77 -5.69
CA SER A 982 40.28 39.50 -4.79
C SER A 982 40.00 38.01 -4.76
N VAL A 983 40.68 37.27 -3.87
CA VAL A 983 40.57 35.80 -3.81
C VAL A 983 39.70 35.34 -2.63
N PRO A 984 39.07 34.16 -2.68
CA PRO A 984 38.30 33.60 -1.57
C PRO A 984 39.11 33.51 -0.27
N GLY A 985 38.45 33.84 0.84
CA GLY A 985 39.05 33.89 2.17
C GLY A 985 39.72 32.59 2.62
N GLN A 986 40.91 32.69 3.24
CA GLN A 986 41.62 31.52 3.76
C GLN A 986 41.26 31.22 5.23
N LEU A 987 40.90 29.96 5.52
CA LEU A 987 40.73 29.48 6.89
C LEU A 987 42.07 29.50 7.64
N SER A 988 42.13 30.23 8.75
CA SER A 988 43.31 30.33 9.60
C SER A 988 43.10 29.60 10.93
N ILE A 989 44.11 28.85 11.38
CA ILE A 989 44.05 28.08 12.62
C ILE A 989 45.00 28.69 13.64
N SER A 990 44.46 29.12 14.78
CA SER A 990 45.24 29.53 15.95
C SER A 990 45.18 28.43 17.01
N PRO A 991 46.24 27.63 17.20
CA PRO A 991 46.27 26.63 18.25
C PRO A 991 46.32 27.31 19.64
N ASN A 992 45.32 27.05 20.48
CA ASN A 992 45.31 27.49 21.87
C ASN A 992 45.91 26.41 22.80
N GLU A 993 46.15 26.76 24.07
CA GLU A 993 46.56 25.76 25.07
C GLU A 993 45.56 24.58 25.11
N GLN A 994 46.10 23.36 25.13
CA GLN A 994 45.37 22.11 24.85
C GLN A 994 44.10 21.91 25.72
N PRO A 995 43.04 21.29 25.17
CA PRO A 995 42.90 20.72 23.83
C PRO A 995 41.83 21.46 23.01
N ALA A 996 41.99 22.75 22.71
CA ALA A 996 41.04 23.47 21.85
C ALA A 996 41.75 24.17 20.68
N HIS A 997 41.12 24.13 19.50
CA HIS A 997 41.55 24.89 18.32
C HIS A 997 40.53 25.97 18.01
N THR A 998 41.00 27.21 17.84
CA THR A 998 40.19 28.30 17.32
C THR A 998 40.50 28.47 15.85
N LEU A 999 39.48 28.36 15.01
CA LEU A 999 39.57 28.56 13.57
C LEU A 999 38.88 29.87 13.23
N SER A 1000 39.53 30.69 12.40
CA SER A 1000 39.02 31.99 11.98
C SER A 1000 38.87 32.01 10.47
N PHE A 1001 37.68 32.35 10.00
CA PHE A 1001 37.33 32.49 8.59
C PHE A 1001 36.80 33.91 8.32
N PRO A 1002 37.30 34.63 7.29
CA PRO A 1002 36.73 35.93 6.94
C PRO A 1002 35.39 35.70 6.22
N GLY A 1003 34.28 35.85 6.95
CA GLY A 1003 32.94 35.66 6.42
C GLY A 1003 32.37 36.92 5.79
N THR A 1004 31.39 36.74 4.91
CA THR A 1004 30.65 37.78 4.20
C THR A 1004 29.25 37.90 4.82
N SER A 1005 28.74 39.13 4.94
CA SER A 1005 27.41 39.39 5.52
C SER A 1005 26.31 38.74 4.68
N GLY A 1006 25.27 38.22 5.32
CA GLY A 1006 24.12 37.59 4.65
C GLY A 1006 24.36 36.16 4.15
N ARG A 1007 25.47 35.51 4.56
CA ARG A 1007 25.77 34.11 4.24
C ARG A 1007 25.90 33.28 5.50
N ALA A 1008 25.42 32.04 5.45
CA ALA A 1008 25.53 31.09 6.56
C ALA A 1008 26.78 30.19 6.38
N TYR A 1009 27.51 29.92 7.46
CA TYR A 1009 28.76 29.15 7.42
C TYR A 1009 28.74 27.97 8.39
N SER A 1010 29.17 26.80 7.93
CA SER A 1010 29.32 25.59 8.74
C SER A 1010 30.77 25.08 8.75
N LEU A 1011 31.25 24.62 9.91
CA LEU A 1011 32.58 24.04 10.04
C LEU A 1011 32.52 22.51 10.04
N TRP A 1012 33.29 21.91 9.14
CA TRP A 1012 33.45 20.47 9.01
C TRP A 1012 34.86 20.03 9.44
N ARG A 1013 34.94 18.83 10.01
CA ARG A 1013 36.20 18.20 10.43
C ARG A 1013 36.28 16.75 10.00
N SER A 1014 37.47 16.33 9.60
CA SER A 1014 37.81 14.93 9.34
C SER A 1014 39.22 14.59 9.83
N THR A 1015 39.50 13.31 10.07
CA THR A 1015 40.86 12.80 10.32
C THR A 1015 41.57 12.36 9.03
N THR A 1016 40.88 12.41 7.88
CA THR A 1016 41.35 12.05 6.54
C THR A 1016 40.78 13.01 5.47
N LEU A 1017 41.34 13.05 4.27
CA LEU A 1017 40.83 13.86 3.15
C LEU A 1017 39.80 13.12 2.27
N GLU A 1018 39.41 11.89 2.63
CA GLU A 1018 38.39 11.11 1.91
C GLU A 1018 36.99 11.72 2.04
N THR A 1019 36.17 11.66 0.98
CA THR A 1019 34.92 12.43 0.80
C THR A 1019 33.82 12.10 1.81
N ASP A 1020 33.73 10.85 2.29
CA ASP A 1020 32.64 10.40 3.17
C ASP A 1020 32.99 10.46 4.66
N SER A 1021 34.16 11.01 5.01
CA SER A 1021 34.69 11.01 6.38
C SER A 1021 34.51 12.33 7.13
N TRP A 1022 33.83 13.31 6.54
CA TRP A 1022 33.67 14.64 7.12
C TRP A 1022 32.48 14.73 8.06
N THR A 1023 32.71 15.30 9.25
CA THR A 1023 31.68 15.48 10.28
C THR A 1023 31.52 16.97 10.59
N ILE A 1024 30.27 17.44 10.72
CA ILE A 1024 30.00 18.83 11.11
C ILE A 1024 30.29 18.98 12.61
N ILE A 1025 31.06 20.01 12.95
CA ILE A 1025 31.44 20.31 14.34
C ILE A 1025 30.86 21.62 14.88
N ASP A 1026 30.36 22.51 14.01
CA ASP A 1026 29.56 23.66 14.39
C ASP A 1026 28.54 23.98 13.28
N ARG A 1027 27.25 24.01 13.66
CA ARG A 1027 26.10 24.36 12.80
C ARG A 1027 25.53 25.74 13.13
N SER A 1028 26.14 26.53 14.03
CA SER A 1028 25.55 27.82 14.35
C SER A 1028 25.60 28.73 13.12
N GLU A 1029 24.48 28.83 12.41
CA GLU A 1029 24.22 29.87 11.41
C GLU A 1029 24.36 31.20 12.15
N ARG A 1030 25.45 31.92 11.84
CA ARG A 1030 25.75 33.22 12.43
C ARG A 1030 25.85 34.22 11.30
N SER A 1031 24.81 35.03 11.12
CA SER A 1031 24.96 36.29 10.41
C SER A 1031 25.79 37.25 11.27
N LEU A 1032 26.90 37.75 10.72
CA LEU A 1032 27.73 38.76 11.37
C LEU A 1032 27.50 40.12 10.70
N PRO A 1033 27.58 41.24 11.46
CA PRO A 1033 27.69 42.57 10.88
C PRO A 1033 28.97 42.70 10.05
N GLU A 1034 28.96 43.60 9.06
CA GLU A 1034 30.08 43.91 8.16
C GLU A 1034 31.46 43.99 8.88
N ASN A 1035 32.43 43.21 8.37
CA ASN A 1035 33.88 43.21 8.72
C ASN A 1035 34.37 42.50 9.99
N GLU A 1036 33.65 41.50 10.55
CA GLU A 1036 34.20 40.60 11.58
C GLU A 1036 34.48 39.18 11.05
N ALA A 1037 35.61 38.57 11.45
CA ALA A 1037 35.93 37.20 11.11
C ALA A 1037 35.11 36.20 11.96
N ILE A 1038 34.59 35.15 11.33
CA ILE A 1038 33.86 34.08 11.99
C ILE A 1038 34.85 33.23 12.77
N LEU A 1039 34.64 33.13 14.08
CA LEU A 1039 35.42 32.30 14.99
C LEU A 1039 34.68 31.00 15.31
N PHE A 1040 35.22 29.89 14.82
CA PHE A 1040 34.82 28.54 15.18
C PHE A 1040 35.72 27.98 16.29
N LEU A 1041 35.15 27.17 17.17
CA LEU A 1041 35.89 26.55 18.27
C LEU A 1041 35.72 25.02 18.24
N ASP A 1042 36.78 24.32 17.85
CA ASP A 1042 36.86 22.88 18.07
C ASP A 1042 37.38 22.61 19.49
N ARG A 1043 36.47 22.20 20.38
CA ARG A 1043 36.76 21.98 21.81
C ARG A 1043 37.44 20.63 22.10
N SER A 1044 37.47 19.74 21.12
CA SER A 1044 37.99 18.37 21.27
C SER A 1044 38.60 17.89 19.95
N PRO A 1045 39.67 18.53 19.44
CA PRO A 1045 40.35 18.09 18.25
C PRO A 1045 41.04 16.74 18.52
N PRO A 1046 41.04 15.80 17.55
CA PRO A 1046 41.78 14.55 17.64
C PRO A 1046 43.26 14.78 17.99
N MET A 1047 43.84 13.91 18.84
CA MET A 1047 45.22 14.09 19.33
C MET A 1047 46.32 13.96 18.25
N ASP A 1048 46.02 13.32 17.11
CA ASP A 1048 47.02 13.07 16.05
C ASP A 1048 46.95 14.10 14.91
N LYS A 1049 45.88 14.08 14.11
CA LYS A 1049 45.68 15.01 12.97
C LYS A 1049 44.20 15.33 12.80
N ALA A 1050 43.93 16.56 12.37
CA ALA A 1050 42.61 17.03 11.98
C ALA A 1050 42.71 17.88 10.71
N PHE A 1051 41.76 17.66 9.80
CA PHE A 1051 41.52 18.48 8.61
C PHE A 1051 40.21 19.23 8.81
N TYR A 1052 40.17 20.47 8.34
CA TYR A 1052 39.01 21.36 8.47
C TYR A 1052 38.63 21.93 7.11
N ARG A 1053 37.33 22.07 6.88
CA ARG A 1053 36.77 22.83 5.74
C ARG A 1053 35.55 23.61 6.19
N VAL A 1054 35.27 24.70 5.49
CA VAL A 1054 34.07 25.51 5.70
C VAL A 1054 33.16 25.32 4.50
N SER A 1055 31.87 25.16 4.73
CA SER A 1055 30.84 25.25 3.69
C SER A 1055 30.00 26.51 3.90
N VAL A 1056 29.51 27.07 2.80
CA VAL A 1056 28.64 28.26 2.79
C VAL A 1056 27.27 27.84 2.27
N GLY A 1057 26.20 28.33 2.88
CA GLY A 1057 24.84 28.26 2.36
C GLY A 1057 24.24 29.66 2.24
N LEU A 1058 23.27 29.80 1.33
CA LEU A 1058 22.41 30.98 1.24
C LEU A 1058 21.33 30.89 2.33
N GLU A 1059 21.01 32.02 2.98
CA GLU A 1059 19.95 32.10 4.01
C GLU A 1059 18.56 32.20 3.39
#